data_AF-A0A2P8QT14-F1
#
_entry.id   AF-A0A2P8QT14-F1
#
_cell.length_a   1.000
_cell.length_b   1.000
_cell.length_c   1.000
_cell.angle_alpha   90.00
_cell.angle_beta   90.00
_cell.angle_gamma   90.00
#
_symmetry.space_group_name_H-M   'P 1'
#
loop_
_entity.id
_entity.type
_entity.pdbx_description
1 polymer ?
#
loop_
_entity_poly.entity_id
_entity_poly.type
_entity_poly.pdbx_seq_one_letter_code
_entity_poly.pdbx_strand_id
1 'polypeptide(L)'
;MPVYCTQGHENLPESRFCMHCGEKLSLASGNGLYSGQMLGDRYSIVRLLAQGGFGRTYLAEDTNRFRELCVLKEFAPQAQSNTLLRKAAELFEREAGVLYKLQHPQIPRFRELFRVKIDSKEHLFLVQDYVEGETYRSLLDERMQQGKFFSETEIVHLLQQILPVLDYIHSVGVIHRDISPENLILRASDRLPMLIDFGGVKQVVATVSSAKSGRGMHTATLLGKVGYAPPEQMQQGVVYPHSDLYALAATVLVLLTGKEPQELIDDRHLTWHWRREVSLTPMVGTMLDKMLSPRPSDRYHSAQHVLHLLQQHSTAATPLPTPMTVAVNKSPVAVAVKPVINIPQPVINIPKPVINFSQLVNNFPKPAINIPKPVIKIPSVTFFKTKKIWFALPIGIISAYMGWLAVSGWLQFQSNLTEKKVPQSPKVAAKPQFSAAEQRRKNQLRDRRQRMGINNRYYIALVDQVFWERYPQYKGRRLTANPEDAKIRADWDNLAADCLDWLQFLPLETRKRLGSYSQKDRSRWQQQLYQLNLSNRVLYDLADAAFLQMFPQQRGQNFMNKPINQVWYAIAQEKLQAILKGNAYEKIEFDSGTSERQVSGRLKSGEGKTFVAELTEEQVMQLELEADPQVLISVYSPTGKIKLMEDSRDRTWDGDLPESGFYEFVIVSTASGKSDYQLKLIISE
;
A
#
# COMPACT_ATOMS: atom_id res chain seq x y z
N MET A 1 32.99 -4.40 7.59
CA MET A 1 31.77 -4.59 8.42
C MET A 1 31.64 -6.08 8.75
N PRO A 2 31.09 -6.45 9.90
CA PRO A 2 30.89 -7.85 10.28
C PRO A 2 29.94 -8.58 9.32
N VAL A 3 30.04 -9.91 9.26
CA VAL A 3 29.25 -10.77 8.37
C VAL A 3 28.29 -11.62 9.20
N TYR A 4 27.00 -11.52 8.92
CA TYR A 4 25.96 -12.26 9.64
C TYR A 4 25.54 -13.52 8.87
N CYS A 5 25.31 -14.62 9.59
CA CYS A 5 24.73 -15.83 9.01
C CYS A 5 23.20 -15.71 8.83
N THR A 6 22.53 -16.69 8.20
CA THR A 6 21.05 -16.68 8.11
C THR A 6 20.38 -16.65 9.48
N GLN A 7 21.01 -17.26 10.49
CA GLN A 7 20.56 -17.28 11.89
C GLN A 7 20.89 -16.00 12.68
N GLY A 8 21.50 -14.98 12.04
CA GLY A 8 21.75 -13.68 12.66
C GLY A 8 22.97 -13.59 13.59
N HIS A 9 23.76 -14.66 13.75
CA HIS A 9 25.02 -14.59 14.49
C HIS A 9 26.03 -13.70 13.78
N GLU A 10 26.72 -12.84 14.53
CA GLU A 10 27.80 -11.99 14.02
C GLU A 10 29.10 -12.79 13.81
N ASN A 11 29.85 -12.48 12.75
CA ASN A 11 31.13 -13.12 12.43
C ASN A 11 32.10 -12.08 11.86
N LEU A 12 33.38 -12.43 11.87
CA LEU A 12 34.43 -11.57 11.33
C LEU A 12 34.25 -11.36 9.81
N PRO A 13 34.73 -10.22 9.24
CA PRO A 13 34.61 -9.94 7.81
C PRO A 13 35.22 -10.99 6.87
N GLU A 14 36.11 -11.85 7.40
CA GLU A 14 36.80 -12.93 6.68
C GLU A 14 36.38 -14.36 7.13
N SER A 15 35.31 -14.49 7.92
CA SER A 15 34.75 -15.78 8.30
C SER A 15 34.10 -16.49 7.10
N ARG A 16 34.67 -17.59 6.61
CA ARG A 16 34.07 -18.45 5.55
C ARG A 16 32.92 -19.32 6.03
N PHE A 17 32.80 -19.48 7.35
CA PHE A 17 31.77 -20.25 8.03
C PHE A 17 31.38 -19.52 9.31
N CYS A 18 30.13 -19.64 9.73
CA CYS A 18 29.65 -19.05 10.95
C CYS A 18 30.30 -19.74 12.15
N MET A 19 30.91 -18.95 13.04
CA MET A 19 31.64 -19.47 14.20
C MET A 19 30.71 -20.10 15.25
N HIS A 20 29.40 -19.81 15.17
CA HIS A 20 28.39 -20.30 16.10
C HIS A 20 27.60 -21.52 15.57
N CYS A 21 27.19 -21.52 14.30
CA CYS A 21 26.32 -22.57 13.73
C CYS A 21 26.94 -23.33 12.55
N GLY A 22 28.20 -23.07 12.18
CA GLY A 22 28.89 -23.77 11.09
C GLY A 22 28.39 -23.45 9.66
N GLU A 23 27.34 -22.64 9.53
CA GLU A 23 26.76 -22.23 8.24
C GLU A 23 27.82 -21.60 7.34
N LYS A 24 27.95 -22.05 6.09
CA LYS A 24 28.91 -21.49 5.13
C LYS A 24 28.52 -20.05 4.77
N LEU A 25 29.33 -19.09 5.22
CA LEU A 25 29.15 -17.67 4.93
C LEU A 25 29.65 -17.37 3.51
N SER A 26 28.85 -16.64 2.74
CA SER A 26 29.16 -16.30 1.35
C SER A 26 30.15 -15.14 1.25
N LEU A 27 31.40 -15.37 1.63
CA LEU A 27 32.49 -14.44 1.31
C LEU A 27 32.77 -14.43 -0.19
N ALA A 28 32.59 -13.27 -0.80
CA ALA A 28 33.30 -12.77 -1.98
C ALA A 28 33.72 -13.81 -3.05
N SER A 29 32.80 -14.70 -3.46
CA SER A 29 33.01 -15.69 -4.52
C SER A 29 31.69 -16.28 -5.01
N GLY A 30 31.09 -15.65 -6.04
CA GLY A 30 30.00 -16.23 -6.83
C GLY A 30 28.66 -15.49 -6.84
N ASN A 31 28.57 -14.42 -7.65
CA ASN A 31 27.33 -13.88 -8.23
C ASN A 31 26.26 -13.26 -7.29
N GLY A 32 26.46 -13.13 -5.98
CA GLY A 32 25.46 -12.57 -5.03
C GLY A 32 25.80 -11.18 -4.50
N LEU A 33 24.80 -10.45 -3.99
CA LEU A 33 24.99 -9.13 -3.38
C LEU A 33 25.48 -9.20 -1.93
N TYR A 34 26.19 -8.16 -1.48
CA TYR A 34 26.81 -8.09 -0.14
C TYR A 34 26.18 -7.02 0.76
N SER A 35 26.40 -7.15 2.08
CA SER A 35 25.88 -6.20 3.08
C SER A 35 26.47 -4.79 2.90
N GLY A 36 25.62 -3.76 2.98
CA GLY A 36 25.94 -2.36 2.70
C GLY A 36 25.95 -1.99 1.20
N GLN A 37 25.76 -2.95 0.29
CA GLN A 37 25.68 -2.65 -1.14
C GLN A 37 24.40 -1.87 -1.46
N MET A 38 24.55 -0.71 -2.11
CA MET A 38 23.42 0.08 -2.60
C MET A 38 22.96 -0.40 -3.99
N LEU A 39 21.65 -0.62 -4.14
CA LEU A 39 20.99 -0.86 -5.42
C LEU A 39 20.15 0.35 -5.84
N GLY A 40 20.43 0.88 -7.04
CA GLY A 40 19.66 1.97 -7.65
C GLY A 40 19.52 3.19 -6.73
N ASP A 41 20.58 3.48 -5.97
CA ASP A 41 20.69 4.57 -4.99
C ASP A 41 19.58 4.61 -3.92
N ARG A 42 18.89 3.47 -3.71
CA ARG A 42 17.73 3.39 -2.81
C ARG A 42 17.73 2.23 -1.84
N TYR A 43 18.13 1.04 -2.28
CA TYR A 43 18.03 -0.16 -1.45
C TYR A 43 19.40 -0.56 -0.93
N SER A 44 19.63 -0.38 0.37
CA SER A 44 20.86 -0.85 1.03
C SER A 44 20.68 -2.30 1.48
N ILE A 45 21.43 -3.23 0.90
CA ILE A 45 21.35 -4.64 1.27
C ILE A 45 21.82 -4.83 2.72
N VAL A 46 20.97 -5.37 3.58
CA VAL A 46 21.31 -5.71 4.97
C VAL A 46 21.95 -7.09 5.01
N ARG A 47 21.22 -8.12 4.52
CA ARG A 47 21.70 -9.52 4.47
C ARG A 47 20.90 -10.37 3.49
N LEU A 48 21.46 -11.50 3.07
CA LEU A 48 20.73 -12.56 2.37
C LEU A 48 19.76 -13.25 3.36
N LEU A 49 18.52 -13.47 2.94
CA LEU A 49 17.49 -14.22 3.67
C LEU A 49 17.33 -15.64 3.14
N ALA A 50 17.34 -15.83 1.82
CA ALA A 50 17.19 -17.13 1.18
C ALA A 50 17.80 -17.16 -0.24
N GLN A 51 18.18 -18.34 -0.72
CA GLN A 51 18.62 -18.56 -2.09
C GLN A 51 18.07 -19.88 -2.64
N GLY A 52 17.60 -19.86 -3.89
CA GLY A 52 17.10 -21.05 -4.59
C GLY A 52 17.47 -21.04 -6.08
N GLY A 53 17.00 -22.05 -6.83
CA GLY A 53 17.36 -22.22 -8.25
C GLY A 53 16.86 -21.13 -9.22
N PHE A 54 15.95 -20.26 -8.76
CA PHE A 54 15.31 -19.21 -9.56
C PHE A 54 15.62 -17.77 -9.10
N GLY A 55 16.29 -17.61 -7.95
CA GLY A 55 16.47 -16.28 -7.37
C GLY A 55 17.09 -16.29 -5.98
N ARG A 56 17.31 -15.07 -5.48
CA ARG A 56 17.80 -14.80 -4.13
C ARG A 56 16.89 -13.80 -3.46
N THR A 57 16.72 -13.92 -2.16
CA THR A 57 15.87 -13.04 -1.35
C THR A 57 16.75 -12.37 -0.33
N TYR A 58 16.75 -11.03 -0.30
CA TYR A 58 17.55 -10.22 0.61
C TYR A 58 16.65 -9.38 1.51
N LEU A 59 17.12 -9.11 2.72
CA LEU A 59 16.65 -8.03 3.57
C LEU A 59 17.38 -6.76 3.14
N ALA A 60 16.67 -5.65 2.96
CA ALA A 60 17.28 -4.36 2.64
C ALA A 60 16.57 -3.20 3.37
N GLU A 61 17.29 -2.11 3.60
CA GLU A 61 16.70 -0.83 3.99
C GLU A 61 16.29 -0.04 2.73
N ASP A 62 15.07 0.49 2.71
CA ASP A 62 14.62 1.45 1.71
C ASP A 62 14.99 2.87 2.18
N THR A 63 16.11 3.42 1.69
CA THR A 63 16.60 4.75 2.13
C THR A 63 15.60 5.87 1.83
N ASN A 64 14.76 5.70 0.80
CA ASN A 64 13.68 6.64 0.44
C ASN A 64 12.40 6.46 1.25
N ARG A 65 12.37 5.50 2.21
CA ARG A 65 11.32 5.32 3.21
C ARG A 65 11.91 5.25 4.61
N PHE A 66 12.72 6.24 4.99
CA PHE A 66 13.30 6.35 6.34
C PHE A 66 14.07 5.10 6.80
N ARG A 67 14.72 4.39 5.86
CA ARG A 67 15.40 3.09 6.08
C ARG A 67 14.48 1.96 6.56
N GLU A 68 13.18 2.05 6.30
CA GLU A 68 12.25 0.94 6.53
C GLU A 68 12.75 -0.35 5.88
N LEU A 69 12.75 -1.44 6.66
CA LEU A 69 13.10 -2.77 6.15
C LEU A 69 12.11 -3.25 5.08
N CYS A 70 12.66 -3.91 4.06
CA CYS A 70 11.93 -4.49 2.95
C CYS A 70 12.61 -5.77 2.46
N VAL A 71 11.87 -6.58 1.70
CA VAL A 71 12.37 -7.81 1.11
C VAL A 71 12.54 -7.61 -0.40
N LEU A 72 13.76 -7.86 -0.88
CA LEU A 72 14.13 -7.83 -2.30
C LEU A 72 14.29 -9.26 -2.79
N LYS A 73 13.41 -9.72 -3.67
CA LYS A 73 13.61 -10.93 -4.46
C LYS A 73 14.34 -10.57 -5.75
N GLU A 74 15.57 -11.03 -5.91
CA GLU A 74 16.37 -11.01 -7.14
C GLU A 74 15.97 -12.16 -8.06
N PHE A 75 15.65 -11.84 -9.32
CA PHE A 75 15.54 -12.82 -10.38
C PHE A 75 16.94 -13.26 -10.83
N ALA A 76 17.41 -14.39 -10.29
CA ALA A 76 18.72 -14.98 -10.55
C ALA A 76 18.60 -16.48 -10.93
N PRO A 77 18.00 -16.79 -12.09
CA PRO A 77 17.82 -18.17 -12.56
C PRO A 77 19.15 -18.85 -12.92
N GLN A 78 19.29 -20.12 -12.57
CA GLN A 78 20.48 -20.94 -12.93
C GLN A 78 20.43 -21.51 -14.36
N ALA A 79 19.47 -21.08 -15.19
CA ALA A 79 19.22 -21.65 -16.52
C ALA A 79 20.19 -21.10 -17.59
N GLN A 80 20.84 -21.99 -18.34
CA GLN A 80 21.86 -21.62 -19.34
C GLN A 80 21.31 -21.21 -20.72
N SER A 81 19.98 -21.28 -20.94
CA SER A 81 19.37 -21.08 -22.26
C SER A 81 18.57 -19.79 -22.34
N ASN A 82 18.90 -18.91 -23.30
CA ASN A 82 18.23 -17.60 -23.50
C ASN A 82 16.70 -17.68 -23.63
N THR A 83 16.15 -18.75 -24.19
CA THR A 83 14.68 -18.93 -24.29
C THR A 83 14.05 -19.30 -22.94
N LEU A 84 14.76 -20.04 -22.08
CA LEU A 84 14.34 -20.33 -20.72
C LEU A 84 14.46 -19.07 -19.83
N LEU A 85 15.53 -18.29 -20.00
CA LEU A 85 15.76 -17.05 -19.26
C LEU A 85 14.67 -16.00 -19.54
N ARG A 86 14.33 -15.74 -20.82
CA ARG A 86 13.25 -14.79 -21.17
C ARG A 86 11.91 -15.22 -20.60
N LYS A 87 11.55 -16.50 -20.74
CA LYS A 87 10.29 -17.03 -20.20
C LYS A 87 10.26 -17.00 -18.67
N ALA A 88 11.36 -17.31 -17.99
CA ALA A 88 11.47 -17.17 -16.54
C ALA A 88 11.31 -15.71 -16.08
N ALA A 89 11.82 -14.73 -16.83
CA ALA A 89 11.65 -13.31 -16.54
C ALA A 89 10.17 -12.87 -16.70
N GLU A 90 9.52 -13.21 -17.82
CA GLU A 90 8.08 -12.95 -18.05
C GLU A 90 7.19 -13.47 -16.91
N LEU A 91 7.58 -14.59 -16.30
CA LEU A 91 6.86 -15.20 -15.18
C LEU A 91 7.09 -14.48 -13.86
N PHE A 92 8.32 -14.02 -13.62
CA PHE A 92 8.66 -13.19 -12.47
C PHE A 92 7.91 -11.83 -12.52
N GLU A 93 7.84 -11.21 -13.70
CA GLU A 93 6.99 -10.04 -13.93
C GLU A 93 5.50 -10.34 -13.74
N ARG A 94 5.05 -11.56 -14.06
CA ARG A 94 3.67 -12.01 -13.80
C ARG A 94 3.37 -12.23 -12.32
N GLU A 95 4.32 -12.73 -11.51
CA GLU A 95 4.18 -12.80 -10.04
C GLU A 95 4.05 -11.40 -9.45
N ALA A 96 4.92 -10.46 -9.85
CA ALA A 96 4.79 -9.06 -9.49
C ALA A 96 3.41 -8.50 -9.87
N GLY A 97 2.90 -8.80 -11.07
CA GLY A 97 1.57 -8.42 -11.53
C GLY A 97 0.40 -9.09 -10.81
N VAL A 98 0.63 -10.21 -10.11
CA VAL A 98 -0.34 -10.83 -9.18
C VAL A 98 -0.26 -10.15 -7.82
N LEU A 99 0.93 -10.07 -7.21
CA LEU A 99 1.17 -9.45 -5.90
C LEU A 99 0.73 -7.97 -5.88
N TYR A 100 0.93 -7.22 -6.97
CA TYR A 100 0.44 -5.85 -7.13
C TYR A 100 -1.09 -5.70 -6.97
N LYS A 101 -1.87 -6.74 -7.27
CA LYS A 101 -3.33 -6.74 -7.14
C LYS A 101 -3.80 -7.13 -5.73
N LEU A 102 -2.94 -7.77 -4.93
CA LEU A 102 -3.29 -8.23 -3.59
C LEU A 102 -3.18 -7.08 -2.58
N GLN A 103 -4.23 -6.91 -1.78
CA GLN A 103 -4.34 -5.92 -0.72
C GLN A 103 -5.03 -6.58 0.47
N HIS A 104 -4.24 -7.19 1.34
CA HIS A 104 -4.73 -7.88 2.54
C HIS A 104 -3.75 -7.64 3.72
N PRO A 105 -4.23 -7.39 4.95
CA PRO A 105 -3.35 -7.13 6.11
C PRO A 105 -2.48 -8.32 6.52
N GLN A 106 -2.79 -9.53 6.03
CA GLN A 106 -2.02 -10.77 6.28
C GLN A 106 -1.16 -11.23 5.07
N ILE A 107 -0.91 -10.35 4.09
CA ILE A 107 -0.06 -10.60 2.92
C ILE A 107 0.96 -9.44 2.82
N PRO A 108 2.26 -9.69 2.59
CA PRO A 108 3.24 -8.63 2.35
C PRO A 108 2.81 -7.75 1.18
N ARG A 109 2.72 -6.43 1.38
CA ARG A 109 2.35 -5.52 0.30
C ARG A 109 3.46 -5.47 -0.73
N PHE A 110 3.10 -5.67 -2.00
CA PHE A 110 3.98 -5.35 -3.12
C PHE A 110 4.32 -3.84 -3.10
N ARG A 111 5.63 -3.52 -3.11
CA ARG A 111 6.12 -2.14 -3.22
C ARG A 111 6.35 -1.79 -4.69
N GLU A 112 7.25 -2.51 -5.36
CA GLU A 112 7.56 -2.31 -6.78
C GLU A 112 8.26 -3.52 -7.42
N LEU A 113 8.46 -3.41 -8.73
CA LEU A 113 9.32 -4.28 -9.53
C LEU A 113 10.26 -3.34 -10.32
N PHE A 114 11.57 -3.51 -10.15
CA PHE A 114 12.57 -2.62 -10.77
C PHE A 114 13.73 -3.39 -11.41
N ARG A 115 14.39 -2.74 -12.37
CA ARG A 115 15.61 -3.22 -13.03
C ARG A 115 16.77 -2.31 -12.63
N VAL A 116 17.92 -2.89 -12.34
CA VAL A 116 19.17 -2.15 -12.07
C VAL A 116 20.32 -2.83 -12.78
N LYS A 117 21.32 -2.05 -13.22
CA LYS A 117 22.55 -2.61 -13.78
C LYS A 117 23.59 -2.81 -12.67
N ILE A 118 24.12 -4.02 -12.59
CA ILE A 118 25.19 -4.42 -11.67
C ILE A 118 26.24 -5.12 -12.54
N ASP A 119 27.51 -4.73 -12.45
CA ASP A 119 28.62 -5.29 -13.25
C ASP A 119 28.29 -5.38 -14.76
N SER A 120 27.68 -4.32 -15.31
CA SER A 120 27.18 -4.21 -16.69
C SER A 120 26.06 -5.19 -17.10
N LYS A 121 25.52 -6.01 -16.19
CA LYS A 121 24.38 -6.90 -16.40
C LYS A 121 23.10 -6.28 -15.85
N GLU A 122 21.95 -6.55 -16.47
CA GLU A 122 20.64 -6.15 -15.92
C GLU A 122 20.16 -7.21 -14.92
N HIS A 123 19.86 -6.78 -13.70
CA HIS A 123 19.23 -7.57 -12.65
C HIS A 123 17.81 -7.05 -12.41
N LEU A 124 16.85 -7.96 -12.21
CA LEU A 124 15.44 -7.66 -12.00
C LEU A 124 15.06 -8.01 -10.55
N PHE A 125 14.46 -7.06 -9.83
CA PHE A 125 14.13 -7.18 -8.42
C PHE A 125 12.65 -6.89 -8.17
N LEU A 126 12.01 -7.75 -7.37
CA LEU A 126 10.69 -7.54 -6.80
C LEU A 126 10.83 -7.12 -5.34
N VAL A 127 10.17 -6.03 -4.96
CA VAL A 127 10.21 -5.47 -3.60
C VAL A 127 8.86 -5.65 -2.93
N GLN A 128 8.85 -6.16 -1.71
CA GLN A 128 7.68 -6.25 -0.84
C GLN A 128 7.99 -5.72 0.57
N ASP A 129 6.97 -5.42 1.35
CA ASP A 129 7.11 -5.13 2.79
C ASP A 129 7.84 -6.29 3.49
N TYR A 130 8.77 -5.96 4.40
CA TYR A 130 9.34 -6.95 5.32
C TYR A 130 8.30 -7.30 6.39
N VAL A 131 8.29 -8.58 6.78
CA VAL A 131 7.46 -9.08 7.88
C VAL A 131 8.37 -9.45 9.02
N GLU A 132 8.37 -8.63 10.06
CA GLU A 132 9.04 -8.93 11.31
C GLU A 132 8.24 -9.99 12.08
N GLY A 133 8.91 -11.08 12.46
CA GLY A 133 8.29 -12.25 13.08
C GLY A 133 9.05 -13.54 12.74
N GLU A 134 8.58 -14.65 13.31
CA GLU A 134 9.19 -15.96 13.13
C GLU A 134 8.38 -16.81 12.14
N THR A 135 9.04 -17.65 11.35
CA THR A 135 8.32 -18.63 10.53
C THR A 135 7.69 -19.71 11.42
N TYR A 136 6.57 -20.28 10.98
CA TYR A 136 5.99 -21.45 11.65
C TYR A 136 6.94 -22.66 11.64
N ARG A 137 7.88 -22.72 10.68
CA ARG A 137 9.04 -23.63 10.71
C ARG A 137 9.95 -23.38 11.92
N SER A 138 10.43 -22.14 12.11
CA SER A 138 11.29 -21.76 13.24
C SER A 138 10.64 -22.09 14.59
N LEU A 139 9.36 -21.74 14.74
CA LEU A 139 8.57 -22.03 15.94
C LEU A 139 8.39 -23.53 16.18
N LEU A 140 8.29 -24.35 15.12
CA LEU A 140 8.24 -25.80 15.25
C LEU A 140 9.61 -26.36 15.69
N ASP A 141 10.69 -25.93 15.04
CA ASP A 141 12.05 -26.40 15.34
C ASP A 141 12.48 -26.06 16.77
N GLU A 142 12.13 -24.88 17.29
CA GLU A 142 12.35 -24.49 18.69
C GLU A 142 11.55 -25.39 19.66
N ARG A 143 10.29 -25.69 19.36
CA ARG A 143 9.43 -26.54 20.19
C ARG A 143 9.90 -28.00 20.16
N MET A 144 10.39 -28.50 19.03
CA MET A 144 10.93 -29.85 18.90
C MET A 144 12.18 -30.06 19.77
N GLN A 145 13.04 -29.04 19.93
CA GLN A 145 14.17 -29.08 20.87
C GLN A 145 13.71 -29.24 22.34
N GLN A 146 12.49 -28.80 22.66
CA GLN A 146 11.86 -28.94 23.97
C GLN A 146 10.95 -30.18 24.08
N GLY A 147 10.90 -31.04 23.06
CA GLY A 147 9.99 -32.20 23.00
C GLY A 147 8.50 -31.82 22.89
N LYS A 148 8.19 -30.65 22.33
CA LYS A 148 6.83 -30.09 22.19
C LYS A 148 6.46 -29.91 20.72
N PHE A 149 5.15 -29.83 20.46
CA PHE A 149 4.56 -29.56 19.16
C PHE A 149 3.41 -28.54 19.30
N PHE A 150 2.77 -28.14 18.20
CA PHE A 150 1.56 -27.32 18.27
C PHE A 150 0.38 -28.15 18.81
N SER A 151 -0.47 -27.52 19.61
CA SER A 151 -1.71 -28.10 20.10
C SER A 151 -2.87 -27.95 19.10
N GLU A 152 -3.90 -28.79 19.21
CA GLU A 152 -5.13 -28.67 18.41
C GLU A 152 -5.74 -27.26 18.52
N THR A 153 -5.73 -26.66 19.71
CA THR A 153 -6.24 -25.31 19.96
C THR A 153 -5.48 -24.24 19.17
N GLU A 154 -4.14 -24.30 19.15
CA GLU A 154 -3.31 -23.37 18.37
C GLU A 154 -3.53 -23.56 16.86
N ILE A 155 -3.70 -24.80 16.41
CA ILE A 155 -4.02 -25.11 15.01
C ILE A 155 -5.39 -24.60 14.60
N VAL A 156 -6.42 -24.78 15.42
CA VAL A 156 -7.76 -24.22 15.16
C VAL A 156 -7.69 -22.70 15.07
N HIS A 157 -6.89 -22.05 15.92
CA HIS A 157 -6.68 -20.60 15.86
C HIS A 157 -5.95 -20.16 14.57
N LEU A 158 -4.86 -20.85 14.19
CA LEU A 158 -4.14 -20.63 12.93
C LEU A 158 -5.07 -20.78 11.71
N LEU A 159 -5.89 -21.84 11.68
CA LEU A 159 -6.85 -22.09 10.62
C LEU A 159 -7.90 -20.97 10.54
N GLN A 160 -8.47 -20.55 11.68
CA GLN A 160 -9.41 -19.42 11.74
C GLN A 160 -8.81 -18.11 11.22
N GLN A 161 -7.49 -17.91 11.35
CA GLN A 161 -6.79 -16.71 10.89
C GLN A 161 -6.31 -16.80 9.43
N ILE A 162 -5.98 -17.99 8.90
CA ILE A 162 -5.48 -18.16 7.52
C ILE A 162 -6.57 -18.48 6.50
N LEU A 163 -7.66 -19.16 6.88
CA LEU A 163 -8.76 -19.43 5.95
C LEU A 163 -9.40 -18.16 5.35
N PRO A 164 -9.57 -17.03 6.07
CA PRO A 164 -9.97 -15.75 5.47
C PRO A 164 -8.97 -15.21 4.43
N VAL A 165 -7.67 -15.43 4.62
CA VAL A 165 -6.62 -15.02 3.67
C VAL A 165 -6.72 -15.84 2.39
N LEU A 166 -6.95 -17.15 2.52
CA LEU A 166 -7.17 -18.04 1.38
C LEU A 166 -8.45 -17.68 0.63
N ASP A 167 -9.56 -17.46 1.33
CA ASP A 167 -10.82 -17.03 0.73
C ASP A 167 -10.67 -15.72 -0.06
N TYR A 168 -9.94 -14.74 0.52
CA TYR A 168 -9.60 -13.49 -0.16
C TYR A 168 -8.82 -13.72 -1.46
N ILE A 169 -7.70 -14.47 -1.45
CA ILE A 169 -6.89 -14.67 -2.67
C ILE A 169 -7.66 -15.50 -3.72
N HIS A 170 -8.43 -16.49 -3.29
CA HIS A 170 -9.28 -17.31 -4.16
C HIS A 170 -10.37 -16.45 -4.83
N SER A 171 -10.97 -15.50 -4.10
CA SER A 171 -11.99 -14.57 -4.64
C SER A 171 -11.49 -13.66 -5.76
N VAL A 172 -10.18 -13.35 -5.77
CA VAL A 172 -9.52 -12.56 -6.82
C VAL A 172 -8.83 -13.43 -7.89
N GLY A 173 -9.09 -14.74 -7.89
CA GLY A 173 -8.59 -15.70 -8.88
C GLY A 173 -7.12 -16.08 -8.71
N VAL A 174 -6.56 -15.93 -7.51
CA VAL A 174 -5.17 -16.26 -7.16
C VAL A 174 -5.16 -17.53 -6.30
N ILE A 175 -4.24 -18.44 -6.59
CA ILE A 175 -4.00 -19.70 -5.84
C ILE A 175 -2.54 -19.68 -5.41
N HIS A 176 -2.24 -19.97 -4.15
CA HIS A 176 -0.92 -19.82 -3.54
C HIS A 176 0.08 -20.89 -4.03
N ARG A 177 -0.35 -22.15 -4.09
CA ARG A 177 0.36 -23.34 -4.62
C ARG A 177 1.54 -23.84 -3.78
N ASP A 178 2.05 -23.03 -2.86
CA ASP A 178 3.25 -23.34 -2.07
C ASP A 178 3.06 -22.99 -0.58
N ILE A 179 1.94 -23.44 0.01
CA ILE A 179 1.68 -23.25 1.45
C ILE A 179 2.49 -24.30 2.23
N SER A 180 3.32 -23.83 3.16
CA SER A 180 4.17 -24.66 4.02
C SER A 180 4.54 -23.89 5.32
N PRO A 181 5.13 -24.53 6.34
CA PRO A 181 5.58 -23.87 7.57
C PRO A 181 6.60 -22.73 7.36
N GLU A 182 7.39 -22.79 6.28
CA GLU A 182 8.35 -21.74 5.91
C GLU A 182 7.66 -20.50 5.33
N ASN A 183 6.52 -20.68 4.66
CA ASN A 183 5.77 -19.63 3.96
C ASN A 183 4.65 -19.01 4.81
N LEU A 184 4.65 -19.30 6.12
CA LEU A 184 3.82 -18.65 7.13
C LEU A 184 4.72 -17.99 8.17
N ILE A 185 4.59 -16.68 8.38
CA ILE A 185 5.29 -15.93 9.45
C ILE A 185 4.28 -15.50 10.52
N LEU A 186 4.56 -15.79 11.78
CA LEU A 186 3.82 -15.23 12.91
C LEU A 186 4.33 -13.82 13.20
N ARG A 187 3.59 -12.80 12.74
CA ARG A 187 4.03 -11.41 12.81
C ARG A 187 4.20 -10.93 14.26
N ALA A 188 5.31 -10.26 14.54
CA ALA A 188 5.65 -9.81 15.89
C ALA A 188 4.66 -8.78 16.45
N SER A 189 4.20 -7.83 15.62
CA SER A 189 3.43 -6.65 16.06
C SER A 189 2.00 -6.95 16.54
N ASP A 190 1.36 -7.99 16.03
CA ASP A 190 -0.04 -8.32 16.35
C ASP A 190 -0.34 -9.84 16.46
N ARG A 191 0.70 -10.69 16.34
CA ARG A 191 0.59 -12.15 16.39
C ARG A 191 -0.39 -12.75 15.36
N LEU A 192 -0.60 -12.06 14.24
CA LEU A 192 -1.33 -12.64 13.11
C LEU A 192 -0.39 -13.43 12.18
N PRO A 193 -0.83 -14.58 11.64
CA PRO A 193 -0.10 -15.33 10.64
C PRO A 193 -0.16 -14.62 9.29
N MET A 194 1.00 -14.40 8.70
CA MET A 194 1.26 -13.75 7.42
C MET A 194 1.60 -14.81 6.36
N LEU A 195 0.87 -14.81 5.25
CA LEU A 195 1.12 -15.69 4.11
C LEU A 195 2.13 -15.03 3.16
N ILE A 196 3.26 -15.69 2.91
CA ILE A 196 4.37 -15.17 2.10
C ILE A 196 4.75 -16.14 0.95
N ASP A 197 5.58 -15.65 0.01
CA ASP A 197 6.11 -16.40 -1.14
C ASP A 197 5.04 -17.08 -2.03
N PHE A 198 4.28 -16.26 -2.76
CA PHE A 198 3.28 -16.69 -3.75
C PHE A 198 3.94 -17.39 -4.95
N GLY A 199 4.31 -18.66 -4.78
CA GLY A 199 5.21 -19.46 -5.62
C GLY A 199 4.78 -19.76 -7.07
N GLY A 200 3.90 -18.96 -7.67
CA GLY A 200 3.40 -19.12 -9.03
C GLY A 200 4.48 -19.17 -10.13
N VAL A 201 5.69 -18.65 -9.88
CA VAL A 201 6.84 -18.73 -10.80
C VAL A 201 7.40 -20.15 -10.93
N LYS A 202 7.34 -20.95 -9.85
CA LYS A 202 7.92 -22.31 -9.82
C LYS A 202 7.28 -23.24 -10.86
N GLN A 203 6.05 -22.95 -11.31
CA GLN A 203 5.26 -23.91 -12.08
C GLN A 203 5.53 -23.97 -13.59
N VAL A 204 5.77 -22.84 -14.26
CA VAL A 204 5.81 -22.84 -15.73
C VAL A 204 7.11 -23.44 -16.29
N VAL A 205 8.14 -23.61 -15.45
CA VAL A 205 9.37 -24.31 -15.85
C VAL A 205 9.13 -25.81 -15.99
N ALA A 206 8.30 -26.47 -15.17
CA ALA A 206 7.96 -27.87 -15.44
C ALA A 206 7.21 -28.01 -16.77
N THR A 207 6.25 -27.12 -17.06
CA THR A 207 5.55 -27.10 -18.36
C THR A 207 6.49 -26.91 -19.56
N VAL A 208 7.63 -26.24 -19.37
CA VAL A 208 8.63 -25.97 -20.42
C VAL A 208 9.72 -27.05 -20.50
N SER A 209 10.10 -27.65 -19.38
CA SER A 209 11.00 -28.81 -19.31
C SER A 209 10.33 -30.05 -19.89
N SER A 210 9.08 -30.33 -19.51
CA SER A 210 8.26 -31.41 -20.07
C SER A 210 8.02 -31.25 -21.57
N ALA A 211 7.98 -30.02 -22.10
CA ALA A 211 7.87 -29.75 -23.52
C ALA A 211 9.16 -30.03 -24.33
N LYS A 212 10.28 -30.36 -23.68
CA LYS A 212 11.55 -30.72 -24.34
C LYS A 212 11.86 -32.23 -24.34
N SER A 213 11.25 -33.01 -23.44
CA SER A 213 11.52 -34.45 -23.30
C SER A 213 10.73 -35.30 -24.30
N GLY A 214 11.01 -35.11 -25.60
CA GLY A 214 10.58 -36.05 -26.62
C GLY A 214 11.26 -37.40 -26.43
N ARG A 215 10.49 -38.41 -26.00
CA ARG A 215 10.89 -39.80 -25.71
C ARG A 215 11.81 -40.00 -24.49
N GLY A 216 11.23 -40.60 -23.44
CA GLY A 216 11.93 -41.65 -22.68
C GLY A 216 12.95 -41.28 -21.61
N MET A 217 12.62 -40.40 -20.66
CA MET A 217 13.11 -40.50 -19.27
C MET A 217 12.20 -39.65 -18.34
N HIS A 218 11.56 -40.26 -17.34
CA HIS A 218 10.67 -39.55 -16.41
C HIS A 218 11.45 -38.85 -15.28
N THR A 219 12.11 -37.73 -15.59
CA THR A 219 12.52 -36.74 -14.58
C THR A 219 11.54 -35.56 -14.58
N ALA A 220 10.29 -35.84 -14.19
CA ALA A 220 9.30 -34.79 -13.97
C ALA A 220 9.82 -33.83 -12.89
N THR A 221 10.07 -32.57 -13.26
CA THR A 221 10.48 -31.54 -12.31
C THR A 221 9.28 -31.22 -11.42
N LEU A 222 9.26 -31.82 -10.22
CA LEU A 222 8.09 -31.86 -9.33
C LEU A 222 7.56 -30.46 -9.01
N LEU A 223 6.23 -30.31 -9.12
CA LEU A 223 5.56 -29.02 -9.02
C LEU A 223 5.09 -28.69 -7.59
N GLY A 224 5.97 -27.99 -6.86
CA GLY A 224 5.75 -27.53 -5.48
C GLY A 224 6.58 -28.31 -4.46
N LYS A 225 6.50 -27.93 -3.19
CA LYS A 225 7.20 -28.64 -2.10
C LYS A 225 6.66 -30.08 -1.96
N VAL A 226 7.54 -31.06 -2.07
CA VAL A 226 7.19 -32.50 -2.08
C VAL A 226 6.39 -32.88 -0.83
N GLY A 227 5.22 -33.48 -1.02
CA GLY A 227 4.33 -33.92 0.06
C GLY A 227 3.39 -32.83 0.62
N TYR A 228 3.68 -31.55 0.38
CA TYR A 228 2.75 -30.44 0.70
C TYR A 228 1.83 -30.14 -0.49
N ALA A 229 2.36 -30.20 -1.71
CA ALA A 229 1.57 -30.06 -2.92
C ALA A 229 0.68 -31.31 -3.17
N PRO A 230 -0.56 -31.15 -3.63
CA PRO A 230 -1.45 -32.27 -3.91
C PRO A 230 -1.14 -32.97 -5.24
N PRO A 231 -1.62 -34.22 -5.46
CA PRO A 231 -1.28 -35.01 -6.64
C PRO A 231 -1.62 -34.34 -7.97
N GLU A 232 -2.77 -33.64 -8.09
CA GLU A 232 -3.13 -32.95 -9.33
C GLU A 232 -2.17 -31.81 -9.69
N GLN A 233 -1.61 -31.13 -8.68
CA GLN A 233 -0.60 -30.10 -8.87
C GLN A 233 0.74 -30.73 -9.26
N MET A 234 1.17 -31.75 -8.53
CA MET A 234 2.49 -32.38 -8.72
C MET A 234 2.60 -33.17 -10.04
N GLN A 235 1.54 -33.90 -10.43
CA GLN A 235 1.56 -34.82 -11.56
C GLN A 235 1.01 -34.19 -12.86
N GLN A 236 -0.05 -33.37 -12.75
CA GLN A 236 -0.75 -32.82 -13.93
C GLN A 236 -0.48 -31.32 -14.12
N GLY A 237 0.09 -30.64 -13.12
CA GLY A 237 0.24 -29.18 -13.15
C GLY A 237 -1.09 -28.44 -13.08
N VAL A 238 -2.17 -29.08 -12.62
CA VAL A 238 -3.49 -28.47 -12.47
C VAL A 238 -3.65 -27.99 -11.04
N VAL A 239 -4.26 -26.82 -10.84
CA VAL A 239 -4.37 -26.17 -9.53
C VAL A 239 -5.74 -25.55 -9.34
N TYR A 240 -6.23 -25.61 -8.11
CA TYR A 240 -7.55 -25.14 -7.71
C TYR A 240 -7.50 -24.46 -6.33
N PRO A 241 -8.53 -23.70 -5.92
CA PRO A 241 -8.69 -23.22 -4.54
C PRO A 241 -8.52 -24.31 -3.48
N HIS A 242 -9.06 -25.51 -3.73
CA HIS A 242 -8.92 -26.67 -2.85
C HIS A 242 -7.58 -27.42 -2.98
N SER A 243 -6.67 -26.98 -3.84
CA SER A 243 -5.26 -27.40 -3.81
C SER A 243 -4.49 -26.69 -2.69
N ASP A 244 -4.80 -25.40 -2.43
CA ASP A 244 -4.26 -24.68 -1.27
C ASP A 244 -4.79 -25.24 0.06
N LEU A 245 -6.05 -25.71 0.10
CA LEU A 245 -6.61 -26.34 1.31
C LEU A 245 -5.89 -27.66 1.66
N TYR A 246 -5.50 -28.45 0.66
CA TYR A 246 -4.67 -29.64 0.88
C TYR A 246 -3.31 -29.26 1.49
N ALA A 247 -2.63 -28.26 0.89
CA ALA A 247 -1.32 -27.81 1.37
C ALA A 247 -1.38 -27.20 2.78
N LEU A 248 -2.48 -26.52 3.13
CA LEU A 248 -2.73 -26.02 4.49
C LEU A 248 -2.94 -27.17 5.49
N ALA A 249 -3.67 -28.23 5.14
CA ALA A 249 -3.82 -29.39 6.01
C ALA A 249 -2.50 -30.17 6.19
N ALA A 250 -1.71 -30.32 5.12
CA ALA A 250 -0.37 -30.90 5.19
C ALA A 250 0.53 -30.09 6.13
N THR A 251 0.53 -28.76 5.99
CA THR A 251 1.24 -27.81 6.86
C THR A 251 0.83 -27.98 8.33
N VAL A 252 -0.46 -28.07 8.61
CA VAL A 252 -1.00 -28.27 9.95
C VAL A 252 -0.55 -29.59 10.58
N LEU A 253 -0.53 -30.70 9.82
CA LEU A 253 -0.07 -31.98 10.34
C LEU A 253 1.43 -31.98 10.69
N VAL A 254 2.25 -31.30 9.89
CA VAL A 254 3.68 -31.11 10.21
C VAL A 254 3.85 -30.33 11.52
N LEU A 255 3.06 -29.27 11.74
CA LEU A 255 3.09 -28.50 12.99
C LEU A 255 2.61 -29.29 14.22
N LEU A 256 1.63 -30.20 14.04
CA LEU A 256 1.10 -31.07 15.11
C LEU A 256 2.03 -32.21 15.50
N THR A 257 2.86 -32.71 14.57
CA THR A 257 3.61 -33.97 14.73
C THR A 257 5.14 -33.80 14.72
N GLY A 258 5.64 -32.67 14.21
CA GLY A 258 7.07 -32.46 13.95
C GLY A 258 7.65 -33.31 12.82
N LYS A 259 6.83 -34.09 12.12
CA LYS A 259 7.24 -35.00 11.04
C LYS A 259 6.98 -34.39 9.67
N GLU A 260 7.88 -34.61 8.73
CA GLU A 260 7.67 -34.17 7.34
C GLU A 260 6.61 -35.05 6.64
N PRO A 261 5.93 -34.55 5.60
CA PRO A 261 4.88 -35.30 4.90
C PRO A 261 5.31 -36.68 4.40
N GLN A 262 6.58 -36.86 4.03
CA GLN A 262 7.14 -38.15 3.59
C GLN A 262 7.09 -39.24 4.67
N GLU A 263 7.05 -38.86 5.95
CA GLU A 263 6.91 -39.79 7.08
C GLU A 263 5.44 -40.09 7.40
N LEU A 264 4.53 -39.25 6.91
CA LEU A 264 3.09 -39.26 7.20
C LEU A 264 2.25 -39.83 6.04
N ILE A 265 2.82 -39.98 4.85
CA ILE A 265 2.17 -40.48 3.63
C ILE A 265 2.67 -41.89 3.28
N ASP A 266 1.76 -42.79 2.91
CA ASP A 266 2.08 -44.05 2.22
C ASP A 266 2.49 -43.75 0.77
N ASP A 267 3.70 -44.16 0.39
CA ASP A 267 4.31 -43.87 -0.92
C ASP A 267 3.61 -44.56 -2.10
N ARG A 268 2.89 -45.66 -1.85
CA ARG A 268 2.18 -46.45 -2.87
C ARG A 268 0.77 -45.94 -3.12
N HIS A 269 0.10 -45.45 -2.08
CA HIS A 269 -1.30 -45.07 -2.13
C HIS A 269 -1.55 -43.56 -2.00
N LEU A 270 -0.52 -42.77 -1.66
CA LEU A 270 -0.60 -41.34 -1.35
C LEU A 270 -1.64 -41.02 -0.26
N THR A 271 -1.85 -41.98 0.64
CA THR A 271 -2.78 -41.89 1.79
C THR A 271 -2.04 -41.39 3.02
N TRP A 272 -2.68 -40.48 3.76
CA TRP A 272 -2.10 -39.95 5.00
C TRP A 272 -2.42 -40.85 6.19
N HIS A 273 -1.39 -41.22 6.95
CA HIS A 273 -1.47 -42.08 8.14
C HIS A 273 -1.16 -41.31 9.44
N TRP A 274 -1.46 -40.01 9.46
CA TRP A 274 -1.16 -39.07 10.55
C TRP A 274 -1.83 -39.42 11.90
N ARG A 275 -2.95 -40.14 11.88
CA ARG A 275 -3.74 -40.49 13.08
C ARG A 275 -3.02 -41.42 14.07
N ARG A 276 -1.88 -42.01 13.68
CA ARG A 276 -1.00 -42.78 14.59
C ARG A 276 -0.05 -41.88 15.40
N GLU A 277 0.15 -40.63 14.96
CA GLU A 277 1.12 -39.68 15.51
C GLU A 277 0.47 -38.66 16.45
N VAL A 278 -0.77 -38.27 16.18
CA VAL A 278 -1.52 -37.27 16.97
C VAL A 278 -3.00 -37.64 17.09
N SER A 279 -3.54 -37.47 18.29
CA SER A 279 -4.97 -37.60 18.57
C SER A 279 -5.62 -36.22 18.57
N LEU A 280 -6.66 -36.04 17.77
CA LEU A 280 -7.42 -34.79 17.62
C LEU A 280 -8.91 -35.06 17.86
N THR A 281 -9.70 -34.02 18.12
CA THR A 281 -11.17 -34.17 18.14
C THR A 281 -11.68 -34.77 16.82
N PRO A 282 -12.78 -35.56 16.84
CA PRO A 282 -13.33 -36.16 15.63
C PRO A 282 -13.62 -35.12 14.53
N MET A 283 -14.07 -33.93 14.92
CA MET A 283 -14.36 -32.81 14.02
C MET A 283 -13.11 -32.34 13.28
N VAL A 284 -12.03 -31.97 13.99
CA VAL A 284 -10.80 -31.50 13.35
C VAL A 284 -10.16 -32.61 12.53
N GLY A 285 -10.15 -33.85 13.03
CA GLY A 285 -9.62 -34.99 12.29
C GLY A 285 -10.35 -35.25 10.97
N THR A 286 -11.69 -35.32 10.98
CA THR A 286 -12.48 -35.52 9.76
C THR A 286 -12.37 -34.34 8.79
N MET A 287 -12.21 -33.12 9.31
CA MET A 287 -11.94 -31.93 8.49
C MET A 287 -10.59 -32.04 7.77
N LEU A 288 -9.52 -32.41 8.49
CA LEU A 288 -8.19 -32.60 7.89
C LEU A 288 -8.17 -33.75 6.87
N ASP A 289 -8.76 -34.91 7.18
CA ASP A 289 -8.88 -36.03 6.24
C ASP A 289 -9.59 -35.62 4.93
N LYS A 290 -10.63 -34.79 5.03
CA LYS A 290 -11.34 -34.26 3.86
C LYS A 290 -10.54 -33.20 3.11
N MET A 291 -9.77 -32.35 3.78
CA MET A 291 -8.84 -31.42 3.11
C MET A 291 -7.71 -32.17 2.37
N LEU A 292 -7.28 -33.31 2.91
CA LEU A 292 -6.20 -34.16 2.37
C LEU A 292 -6.67 -35.22 1.37
N SER A 293 -7.94 -35.21 0.97
CA SER A 293 -8.47 -36.22 0.05
C SER A 293 -7.72 -36.19 -1.31
N PRO A 294 -7.22 -37.33 -1.83
CA PRO A 294 -6.42 -37.36 -3.06
C PRO A 294 -7.16 -36.79 -4.27
N ARG A 295 -8.47 -37.06 -4.37
CA ARG A 295 -9.34 -36.51 -5.41
C ARG A 295 -9.75 -35.08 -5.07
N PRO A 296 -9.55 -34.10 -5.98
CA PRO A 296 -9.88 -32.70 -5.69
C PRO A 296 -11.38 -32.45 -5.47
N SER A 297 -12.25 -33.24 -6.12
CA SER A 297 -13.71 -33.21 -5.98
C SER A 297 -14.21 -33.55 -4.57
N ASP A 298 -13.43 -34.31 -3.81
CA ASP A 298 -13.86 -34.90 -2.54
C ASP A 298 -13.51 -33.96 -1.36
N ARG A 299 -12.68 -32.94 -1.63
CA ARG A 299 -12.28 -31.88 -0.70
C ARG A 299 -13.38 -30.84 -0.47
N TYR A 300 -13.16 -29.92 0.46
CA TYR A 300 -14.03 -28.75 0.61
C TYR A 300 -13.88 -27.79 -0.58
N HIS A 301 -14.99 -27.26 -1.08
CA HIS A 301 -15.03 -26.41 -2.27
C HIS A 301 -14.37 -25.02 -2.09
N SER A 302 -14.36 -24.48 -0.86
CA SER A 302 -13.79 -23.15 -0.56
C SER A 302 -13.24 -23.06 0.87
N ALA A 303 -12.35 -22.10 1.12
CA ALA A 303 -11.85 -21.81 2.45
C ALA A 303 -12.96 -21.35 3.41
N GLN A 304 -13.94 -20.57 2.92
CA GLN A 304 -15.13 -20.20 3.69
C GLN A 304 -15.93 -21.41 4.21
N HIS A 305 -16.03 -22.52 3.46
CA HIS A 305 -16.71 -23.73 3.92
C HIS A 305 -15.99 -24.32 5.15
N VAL A 306 -14.67 -24.44 5.11
CA VAL A 306 -13.85 -24.93 6.23
C VAL A 306 -13.98 -24.00 7.45
N LEU A 307 -13.94 -22.69 7.23
CA LEU A 307 -14.06 -21.68 8.29
C LEU A 307 -15.43 -21.75 9.00
N HIS A 308 -16.51 -21.94 8.25
CA HIS A 308 -17.86 -22.06 8.79
C HIS A 308 -18.01 -23.28 9.73
N LEU A 309 -17.39 -24.41 9.38
CA LEU A 309 -17.37 -25.60 10.23
C LEU A 309 -16.65 -25.33 11.56
N LEU A 310 -15.46 -24.71 11.52
CA LEU A 310 -14.72 -24.33 12.73
C LEU A 310 -15.51 -23.38 13.64
N GLN A 311 -16.28 -22.45 13.06
CA GLN A 311 -17.12 -21.51 13.81
C GLN A 311 -18.33 -22.21 14.46
N GLN A 312 -19.06 -23.06 13.72
CA GLN A 312 -20.22 -23.77 14.25
C GLN A 312 -19.88 -24.64 15.46
N HIS A 313 -18.74 -25.34 15.42
CA HIS A 313 -18.29 -26.16 16.54
C HIS A 313 -17.74 -25.35 17.72
N SER A 314 -17.23 -24.14 17.49
CA SER A 314 -16.86 -23.22 18.57
C SER A 314 -18.09 -22.71 19.35
N THR A 315 -19.24 -22.55 18.68
CA THR A 315 -20.52 -22.14 19.30
C THR A 315 -21.31 -23.26 19.97
N ALA A 316 -20.86 -24.52 19.88
CA ALA A 316 -21.58 -25.68 20.41
C ALA A 316 -21.29 -25.98 21.90
N ALA A 317 -20.47 -25.17 22.58
CA ALA A 317 -20.19 -25.28 24.00
C ALA A 317 -21.36 -24.73 24.85
N THR A 318 -22.35 -25.61 25.08
CA THR A 318 -23.35 -25.65 26.18
C THR A 318 -24.00 -24.32 26.64
N PRO A 319 -25.32 -24.13 26.44
CA PRO A 319 -26.05 -23.08 27.16
C PRO A 319 -26.09 -23.41 28.67
N LEU A 320 -25.61 -22.48 29.50
CA LEU A 320 -25.79 -22.56 30.96
C LEU A 320 -27.29 -22.57 31.30
N PRO A 321 -27.74 -23.44 32.23
CA PRO A 321 -29.15 -23.51 32.59
C PRO A 321 -29.61 -22.23 33.30
N THR A 322 -30.78 -21.73 32.91
CA THR A 322 -31.46 -20.61 33.58
C THR A 322 -31.64 -20.90 35.08
N PRO A 323 -31.27 -19.98 35.98
CA PRO A 323 -31.51 -20.16 37.41
C PRO A 323 -33.01 -20.20 37.70
N MET A 324 -33.47 -21.27 38.34
CA MET A 324 -34.82 -21.34 38.88
C MET A 324 -34.99 -20.33 40.03
N THR A 325 -36.16 -19.70 40.08
CA THR A 325 -36.56 -18.78 41.14
C THR A 325 -36.76 -19.52 42.46
N VAL A 326 -35.92 -19.27 43.47
CA VAL A 326 -36.21 -19.64 44.86
C VAL A 326 -35.92 -18.43 45.75
N ALA A 327 -36.92 -18.01 46.52
CA ALA A 327 -36.80 -16.88 47.43
C ALA A 327 -35.92 -17.22 48.63
N VAL A 328 -35.03 -16.31 49.02
CA VAL A 328 -34.30 -16.38 50.29
C VAL A 328 -34.55 -15.11 51.09
N ASN A 329 -34.87 -15.31 52.36
CA ASN A 329 -35.35 -14.30 53.29
C ASN A 329 -34.20 -13.36 53.72
N LYS A 330 -34.48 -12.07 53.93
CA LYS A 330 -33.48 -11.09 54.39
C LYS A 330 -33.46 -10.98 55.91
N SER A 331 -32.28 -11.14 56.52
CA SER A 331 -31.88 -10.33 57.69
C SER A 331 -30.35 -10.32 57.85
N PRO A 332 -29.76 -9.27 58.47
CA PRO A 332 -28.38 -8.89 58.19
C PRO A 332 -27.43 -9.10 59.38
N VAL A 333 -26.14 -9.30 59.07
CA VAL A 333 -25.04 -8.99 59.99
C VAL A 333 -24.03 -8.13 59.24
N ALA A 334 -23.71 -6.97 59.81
CA ALA A 334 -22.82 -6.00 59.22
C ALA A 334 -21.38 -6.18 59.71
N VAL A 335 -20.41 -6.03 58.82
CA VAL A 335 -19.02 -5.69 59.16
C VAL A 335 -18.61 -4.50 58.31
N ALA A 336 -18.10 -3.46 58.95
CA ALA A 336 -17.88 -2.16 58.33
C ALA A 336 -16.56 -2.10 57.55
N VAL A 337 -16.61 -1.47 56.37
CA VAL A 337 -15.43 -0.91 55.69
C VAL A 337 -15.63 0.59 55.55
N LYS A 338 -14.57 1.36 55.85
CA LYS A 338 -14.60 2.83 55.93
C LYS A 338 -14.85 3.47 54.55
N PRO A 339 -15.48 4.66 54.49
CA PRO A 339 -15.80 5.31 53.23
C PRO A 339 -14.54 5.77 52.49
N VAL A 340 -14.40 5.37 51.23
CA VAL A 340 -13.47 6.02 50.30
C VAL A 340 -14.06 7.37 49.90
N ILE A 341 -13.25 8.42 50.01
CA ILE A 341 -13.64 9.79 49.71
C ILE A 341 -13.99 9.91 48.22
N ASN A 342 -15.20 10.39 47.93
CA ASN A 342 -15.69 10.56 46.58
C ASN A 342 -15.04 11.80 45.94
N ILE A 343 -13.98 11.60 45.16
CA ILE A 343 -13.38 12.67 44.35
C ILE A 343 -14.24 12.83 43.08
N PRO A 344 -14.91 13.97 42.86
CA PRO A 344 -15.66 14.19 41.64
C PRO A 344 -14.70 14.26 40.45
N GLN A 345 -14.92 13.44 39.42
CA GLN A 345 -14.19 13.55 38.16
C GLN A 345 -14.46 14.93 37.52
N PRO A 346 -13.43 15.66 37.04
CA PRO A 346 -13.65 16.92 36.38
C PRO A 346 -14.35 16.71 35.04
N VAL A 347 -15.50 17.34 34.85
CA VAL A 347 -16.19 17.41 33.56
C VAL A 347 -15.36 18.31 32.64
N ILE A 348 -14.53 17.70 31.79
CA ILE A 348 -13.80 18.43 30.74
C ILE A 348 -14.81 18.84 29.66
N ASN A 349 -15.39 20.02 29.85
CA ASN A 349 -16.35 20.61 28.93
C ASN A 349 -15.60 21.24 27.74
N ILE A 350 -15.30 20.44 26.71
CA ILE A 350 -14.58 20.90 25.52
C ILE A 350 -15.49 21.85 24.70
N PRO A 351 -15.16 23.15 24.57
CA PRO A 351 -15.94 24.05 23.72
C PRO A 351 -15.77 23.66 22.24
N LYS A 352 -16.86 23.69 21.48
CA LYS A 352 -16.84 23.45 20.03
C LYS A 352 -15.98 24.52 19.33
N PRO A 353 -14.94 24.16 18.57
CA PRO A 353 -14.26 25.12 17.71
C PRO A 353 -15.15 25.46 16.51
N VAL A 354 -15.88 26.57 16.61
CA VAL A 354 -16.55 27.19 15.47
C VAL A 354 -15.49 27.95 14.68
N ILE A 355 -14.82 27.26 13.74
CA ILE A 355 -13.94 27.92 12.77
C ILE A 355 -14.83 28.71 11.81
N ASN A 356 -14.94 30.01 12.05
CA ASN A 356 -15.74 30.92 11.23
C ASN A 356 -14.94 31.33 9.99
N PHE A 357 -14.99 30.49 8.95
CA PHE A 357 -14.25 30.67 7.69
C PHE A 357 -14.48 32.03 6.99
N SER A 358 -15.53 32.77 7.35
CA SER A 358 -15.80 34.11 6.80
C SER A 358 -14.66 35.12 7.04
N GLN A 359 -13.86 35.00 8.12
CA GLN A 359 -12.73 35.89 8.39
C GLN A 359 -11.51 35.63 7.49
N LEU A 360 -11.33 34.40 7.00
CA LEU A 360 -10.24 34.03 6.08
C LEU A 360 -10.44 34.57 4.65
N VAL A 361 -11.67 34.94 4.29
CA VAL A 361 -12.04 35.37 2.92
C VAL A 361 -11.69 36.83 2.63
N ASN A 362 -11.50 37.67 3.66
CA ASN A 362 -11.35 39.12 3.49
C ASN A 362 -9.94 39.60 3.11
N ASN A 363 -8.91 38.75 3.17
CA ASN A 363 -7.50 39.17 2.96
C ASN A 363 -6.93 38.88 1.56
N PHE A 364 -7.75 38.43 0.61
CA PHE A 364 -7.34 38.24 -0.79
C PHE A 364 -7.81 39.40 -1.69
N PRO A 365 -6.90 40.15 -2.35
CA PRO A 365 -7.30 41.19 -3.29
C PRO A 365 -7.96 40.56 -4.53
N LYS A 366 -9.14 41.05 -4.90
CA LYS A 366 -9.83 40.65 -6.14
C LYS A 366 -9.07 41.21 -7.35
N PRO A 367 -8.68 40.39 -8.35
CA PRO A 367 -8.16 40.92 -9.61
C PRO A 367 -9.31 41.59 -10.39
N ALA A 368 -9.18 42.89 -10.62
CA ALA A 368 -10.08 43.62 -11.51
C ALA A 368 -9.70 43.32 -12.97
N ILE A 369 -10.45 42.46 -13.64
CA ILE A 369 -10.29 42.17 -15.08
C ILE A 369 -11.61 42.43 -15.77
N ASN A 370 -11.64 43.50 -16.55
CA ASN A 370 -12.81 43.97 -17.30
C ASN A 370 -12.63 43.54 -18.78
N ILE A 371 -13.41 42.58 -19.27
CA ILE A 371 -13.31 42.06 -20.65
C ILE A 371 -14.70 42.06 -21.30
N PRO A 372 -14.87 42.65 -22.50
CA PRO A 372 -16.17 42.78 -23.16
C PRO A 372 -16.69 41.47 -23.78
N LYS A 373 -18.01 41.39 -23.98
CA LYS A 373 -18.70 40.23 -24.57
C LYS A 373 -18.46 40.14 -26.08
N PRO A 374 -18.03 39.00 -26.64
CA PRO A 374 -18.06 38.76 -28.07
C PRO A 374 -19.43 38.23 -28.53
N VAL A 375 -20.02 38.88 -29.54
CA VAL A 375 -21.12 38.35 -30.35
C VAL A 375 -20.51 37.71 -31.59
N ILE A 376 -20.82 36.43 -31.88
CA ILE A 376 -20.34 35.74 -33.08
C ILE A 376 -21.51 35.49 -34.02
N LYS A 377 -21.46 36.11 -35.20
CA LYS A 377 -22.29 35.77 -36.37
C LYS A 377 -21.60 34.68 -37.18
N ILE A 378 -22.39 33.76 -37.74
CA ILE A 378 -21.90 32.67 -38.60
C ILE A 378 -21.94 33.12 -40.07
N PRO A 379 -20.84 32.99 -40.85
CA PRO A 379 -20.89 33.03 -42.30
C PRO A 379 -20.91 31.62 -42.90
N SER A 380 -21.81 31.40 -43.87
CA SER A 380 -21.88 30.21 -44.71
C SER A 380 -20.89 30.27 -45.87
N VAL A 381 -20.27 29.14 -46.25
CA VAL A 381 -19.51 29.01 -47.51
C VAL A 381 -19.98 27.78 -48.28
N THR A 382 -20.12 27.93 -49.59
CA THR A 382 -20.83 27.03 -50.49
C THR A 382 -19.95 26.04 -51.26
N PHE A 383 -20.65 25.03 -51.77
CA PHE A 383 -20.18 23.85 -52.51
C PHE A 383 -19.61 24.19 -53.91
N PHE A 384 -18.55 23.50 -54.34
CA PHE A 384 -18.30 23.27 -55.77
C PHE A 384 -17.93 21.81 -56.07
N LYS A 385 -18.33 21.34 -57.25
CA LYS A 385 -18.40 19.93 -57.67
C LYS A 385 -17.30 19.57 -58.66
N THR A 386 -16.82 18.32 -58.62
CA THR A 386 -16.58 17.50 -59.82
C THR A 386 -16.91 16.02 -59.52
N LYS A 387 -17.32 15.25 -60.55
CA LYS A 387 -17.88 13.88 -60.44
C LYS A 387 -17.05 12.89 -61.27
N LYS A 388 -17.30 11.59 -61.00
CA LYS A 388 -17.09 10.35 -61.82
C LYS A 388 -15.92 9.45 -61.32
N ILE A 389 -16.00 8.11 -61.26
CA ILE A 389 -17.04 7.10 -61.60
C ILE A 389 -16.77 5.77 -60.80
N TRP A 390 -17.82 5.10 -60.28
CA TRP A 390 -18.06 3.64 -59.97
C TRP A 390 -16.91 2.73 -59.45
N PHE A 391 -17.09 1.83 -58.46
CA PHE A 391 -18.14 0.81 -58.25
C PHE A 391 -18.58 0.64 -56.77
N ALA A 392 -19.55 -0.24 -56.50
CA ALA A 392 -20.16 -0.54 -55.20
C ALA A 392 -20.58 -2.05 -55.16
N LEU A 393 -21.15 -2.69 -54.11
CA LEU A 393 -22.03 -2.21 -53.03
C LEU A 393 -21.64 -2.66 -51.57
N PRO A 394 -22.19 -3.68 -50.85
CA PRO A 394 -22.64 -3.35 -49.48
C PRO A 394 -22.43 -4.38 -48.34
N ILE A 395 -21.84 -3.97 -47.20
CA ILE A 395 -22.17 -4.55 -45.88
C ILE A 395 -22.14 -3.45 -44.81
N GLY A 396 -23.24 -3.21 -44.10
CA GLY A 396 -23.25 -2.29 -42.95
C GLY A 396 -24.60 -1.84 -42.40
N ILE A 397 -25.65 -1.72 -43.24
CA ILE A 397 -26.92 -1.11 -42.83
C ILE A 397 -28.02 -2.14 -42.45
N ILE A 398 -27.85 -3.43 -42.82
CA ILE A 398 -28.85 -4.48 -42.54
C ILE A 398 -28.79 -4.99 -41.08
N SER A 399 -27.63 -4.93 -40.42
CA SER A 399 -27.44 -5.48 -39.06
C SER A 399 -28.19 -4.68 -37.97
N ALA A 400 -28.34 -3.37 -38.14
CA ALA A 400 -29.00 -2.52 -37.15
C ALA A 400 -30.53 -2.73 -37.09
N TYR A 401 -31.17 -3.10 -38.21
CA TYR A 401 -32.63 -3.24 -38.28
C TYR A 401 -33.11 -4.63 -37.80
N MET A 402 -32.35 -5.68 -38.09
CA MET A 402 -32.65 -7.04 -37.62
C MET A 402 -32.47 -7.19 -36.10
N GLY A 403 -31.50 -6.48 -35.50
CA GLY A 403 -31.27 -6.49 -34.05
C GLY A 403 -32.44 -5.92 -33.23
N TRP A 404 -33.18 -4.94 -33.77
CA TRP A 404 -34.35 -4.38 -33.08
C TRP A 404 -35.53 -5.36 -33.08
N LEU A 405 -35.82 -5.98 -34.23
CA LEU A 405 -36.96 -6.90 -34.39
C LEU A 405 -36.84 -8.16 -33.50
N ALA A 406 -35.62 -8.70 -33.34
CA ALA A 406 -35.38 -9.86 -32.48
C ALA A 406 -35.67 -9.59 -30.99
N VAL A 407 -35.36 -8.38 -30.50
CA VAL A 407 -35.61 -7.99 -29.10
C VAL A 407 -37.10 -7.77 -28.83
N SER A 408 -37.84 -7.17 -29.78
CA SER A 408 -39.30 -7.05 -29.66
C SER A 408 -40.04 -8.39 -29.71
N GLY A 409 -39.57 -9.34 -30.52
CA GLY A 409 -40.20 -10.66 -30.64
C GLY A 409 -40.08 -11.51 -29.37
N TRP A 410 -38.93 -11.49 -28.69
CA TRP A 410 -38.72 -12.23 -27.44
C TRP A 410 -39.64 -11.73 -26.32
N LEU A 411 -39.78 -10.40 -26.19
CA LEU A 411 -40.61 -9.76 -25.16
C LEU A 411 -42.10 -10.13 -25.26
N GLN A 412 -42.58 -10.51 -26.44
CA GLN A 412 -43.97 -10.92 -26.68
C GLN A 412 -44.19 -12.44 -26.51
N PHE A 413 -43.11 -13.24 -26.45
CA PHE A 413 -43.19 -14.69 -26.26
C PHE A 413 -43.28 -15.09 -24.78
N GLN A 414 -42.61 -14.34 -23.87
CA GLN A 414 -42.69 -14.64 -22.43
C GLN A 414 -44.03 -14.29 -21.78
N SER A 415 -44.89 -13.47 -22.41
CA SER A 415 -46.20 -13.11 -21.84
C SER A 415 -47.27 -14.21 -21.96
N ASN A 416 -47.02 -15.27 -22.73
CA ASN A 416 -48.02 -16.32 -23.02
C ASN A 416 -47.80 -17.65 -22.28
N LEU A 417 -46.83 -17.73 -21.35
CA LEU A 417 -46.55 -18.94 -20.57
C LEU A 417 -46.60 -18.67 -19.07
N THR A 418 -47.80 -18.46 -18.52
CA THR A 418 -48.28 -19.03 -17.23
C THR A 418 -49.64 -18.45 -16.81
N GLU A 419 -50.73 -19.01 -17.31
CA GLU A 419 -52.00 -18.96 -16.56
C GLU A 419 -51.95 -19.94 -15.39
N LYS A 420 -51.88 -19.43 -14.15
CA LYS A 420 -52.39 -20.12 -12.95
C LYS A 420 -52.71 -19.07 -11.87
N LYS A 421 -53.80 -19.31 -11.14
CA LYS A 421 -54.57 -18.29 -10.40
C LYS A 421 -54.37 -18.44 -8.87
N VAL A 422 -54.64 -17.35 -8.10
CA VAL A 422 -54.87 -17.28 -6.62
C VAL A 422 -53.61 -17.23 -5.70
N PRO A 423 -53.55 -16.45 -4.58
CA PRO A 423 -54.33 -15.28 -4.11
C PRO A 423 -53.47 -14.00 -3.88
N GLN A 424 -54.06 -12.97 -3.24
CA GLN A 424 -53.52 -11.60 -3.06
C GLN A 424 -52.54 -11.38 -1.88
N SER A 425 -51.65 -10.38 -2.06
CA SER A 425 -51.02 -9.53 -1.01
C SER A 425 -49.90 -10.15 -0.14
N PRO A 426 -48.88 -9.38 0.30
CA PRO A 426 -48.90 -7.93 0.59
C PRO A 426 -48.04 -7.02 -0.31
N LYS A 427 -48.29 -5.71 -0.17
CA LYS A 427 -47.66 -4.61 -0.92
C LYS A 427 -46.13 -4.62 -0.80
N VAL A 428 -45.43 -4.63 -1.93
CA VAL A 428 -44.00 -4.31 -2.00
C VAL A 428 -43.82 -2.84 -1.61
N ALA A 429 -42.95 -2.58 -0.62
CA ALA A 429 -42.65 -1.22 -0.16
C ALA A 429 -42.01 -0.37 -1.28
N ALA A 430 -42.34 0.92 -1.32
CA ALA A 430 -41.74 1.85 -2.26
C ALA A 430 -40.23 1.96 -2.03
N LYS A 431 -39.45 2.10 -3.11
CA LYS A 431 -37.98 2.30 -3.04
C LYS A 431 -37.67 3.54 -2.18
N PRO A 432 -36.70 3.49 -1.25
CA PRO A 432 -36.31 4.66 -0.47
C PRO A 432 -35.75 5.74 -1.42
N GLN A 433 -36.45 6.87 -1.50
CA GLN A 433 -36.16 7.97 -2.42
C GLN A 433 -35.65 9.16 -1.60
N PHE A 434 -34.47 9.69 -1.94
CA PHE A 434 -33.89 10.85 -1.23
C PHE A 434 -34.82 12.06 -1.28
N SER A 435 -34.79 12.89 -0.25
CA SER A 435 -35.59 14.13 -0.23
C SER A 435 -35.19 15.06 -1.39
N ALA A 436 -36.15 15.85 -1.89
CA ALA A 436 -35.89 16.80 -2.98
C ALA A 436 -34.76 17.81 -2.63
N ALA A 437 -34.63 18.18 -1.35
CA ALA A 437 -33.55 19.04 -0.86
C ALA A 437 -32.19 18.33 -0.89
N GLU A 438 -32.12 17.07 -0.46
CA GLU A 438 -30.90 16.26 -0.53
C GLU A 438 -30.46 16.04 -1.98
N GLN A 439 -31.39 15.71 -2.88
CA GLN A 439 -31.09 15.55 -4.31
C GLN A 439 -30.57 16.84 -4.94
N ARG A 440 -31.11 18.00 -4.56
CA ARG A 440 -30.62 19.33 -5.00
C ARG A 440 -29.18 19.58 -4.53
N ARG A 441 -28.84 19.36 -3.25
CA ARG A 441 -27.45 19.49 -2.76
C ARG A 441 -26.49 18.57 -3.51
N LYS A 442 -26.82 17.29 -3.64
CA LYS A 442 -25.94 16.31 -4.30
C LYS A 442 -25.73 16.63 -5.79
N ASN A 443 -26.74 17.15 -6.48
CA ASN A 443 -26.59 17.70 -7.83
C ASN A 443 -25.64 18.92 -7.83
N GLN A 444 -25.85 19.91 -6.96
CA GLN A 444 -24.99 21.10 -6.87
C GLN A 444 -23.50 20.75 -6.62
N LEU A 445 -23.22 19.81 -5.72
CA LEU A 445 -21.86 19.31 -5.45
C LEU A 445 -21.24 18.65 -6.68
N ARG A 446 -21.98 17.76 -7.36
CA ARG A 446 -21.53 17.11 -8.60
C ARG A 446 -21.22 18.14 -9.69
N ASP A 447 -22.10 19.10 -9.89
CA ASP A 447 -22.00 20.10 -10.96
C ASP A 447 -20.91 21.16 -10.64
N ARG A 448 -20.65 21.44 -9.34
CA ARG A 448 -19.47 22.22 -8.89
C ARG A 448 -18.17 21.45 -9.14
N ARG A 449 -18.09 20.17 -8.72
CA ARG A 449 -16.92 19.30 -8.97
C ARG A 449 -16.59 19.20 -10.47
N GLN A 450 -17.60 19.00 -11.31
CA GLN A 450 -17.42 18.92 -12.77
C GLN A 450 -16.84 20.20 -13.35
N ARG A 451 -17.37 21.38 -12.98
CA ARG A 451 -16.81 22.68 -13.41
C ARG A 451 -15.37 22.91 -12.94
N MET A 452 -14.97 22.30 -11.82
CA MET A 452 -13.60 22.35 -11.28
C MET A 452 -12.66 21.29 -11.89
N GLY A 453 -13.14 20.40 -12.75
CA GLY A 453 -12.33 19.36 -13.41
C GLY A 453 -11.87 18.21 -12.51
N ILE A 454 -12.29 18.17 -11.23
CA ILE A 454 -11.75 17.23 -10.24
C ILE A 454 -12.32 15.82 -10.47
N ASN A 455 -11.46 14.79 -10.46
CA ASN A 455 -11.87 13.40 -10.64
C ASN A 455 -12.89 12.95 -9.57
N ASN A 456 -13.98 12.28 -9.98
CA ASN A 456 -15.05 11.88 -9.06
C ASN A 456 -14.59 10.84 -8.03
N ARG A 457 -13.83 9.83 -8.44
CA ARG A 457 -13.35 8.75 -7.56
C ARG A 457 -12.41 9.31 -6.49
N TYR A 458 -11.50 10.19 -6.92
CA TYR A 458 -10.61 10.92 -6.03
C TYR A 458 -11.39 11.77 -5.00
N TYR A 459 -12.34 12.58 -5.48
CA TYR A 459 -13.12 13.47 -4.64
C TYR A 459 -13.90 12.73 -3.56
N ILE A 460 -14.59 11.63 -3.90
CA ILE A 460 -15.26 10.80 -2.88
C ILE A 460 -14.25 10.29 -1.85
N ALA A 461 -13.10 9.75 -2.28
CA ALA A 461 -12.11 9.20 -1.35
C ALA A 461 -11.52 10.28 -0.41
N LEU A 462 -11.32 11.51 -0.91
CA LEU A 462 -10.89 12.65 -0.10
C LEU A 462 -11.95 13.02 0.95
N VAL A 463 -13.22 13.14 0.54
CA VAL A 463 -14.30 13.48 1.47
C VAL A 463 -14.48 12.37 2.51
N ASP A 464 -14.45 11.10 2.11
CA ASP A 464 -14.54 9.95 3.02
C ASP A 464 -13.40 9.95 4.05
N GLN A 465 -12.15 10.24 3.63
CA GLN A 465 -11.02 10.38 4.54
C GLN A 465 -11.28 11.47 5.59
N VAL A 466 -11.61 12.69 5.15
CA VAL A 466 -11.86 13.83 6.04
C VAL A 466 -13.07 13.58 6.95
N PHE A 467 -14.10 12.92 6.42
CA PHE A 467 -15.30 12.54 7.15
C PHE A 467 -14.99 11.52 8.26
N TRP A 468 -14.19 10.48 7.99
CA TRP A 468 -13.80 9.50 9.02
C TRP A 468 -12.75 10.02 10.01
N GLU A 469 -11.90 10.97 9.61
CA GLU A 469 -11.01 11.69 10.54
C GLU A 469 -11.80 12.57 11.51
N ARG A 470 -12.92 13.17 11.05
CA ARG A 470 -13.79 14.01 11.90
C ARG A 470 -14.87 13.24 12.67
N TYR A 471 -15.31 12.09 12.16
CA TYR A 471 -16.32 11.22 12.77
C TYR A 471 -15.86 9.75 12.81
N PRO A 472 -14.86 9.39 13.66
CA PRO A 472 -14.29 8.04 13.68
C PRO A 472 -15.30 6.91 13.94
N GLN A 473 -16.38 7.21 14.67
CA GLN A 473 -17.47 6.26 14.95
C GLN A 473 -18.26 5.80 13.71
N TYR A 474 -18.06 6.44 12.56
CA TYR A 474 -18.66 6.04 11.28
C TYR A 474 -17.64 5.47 10.29
N LYS A 475 -16.38 5.24 10.70
CA LYS A 475 -15.34 4.66 9.85
C LYS A 475 -15.75 3.26 9.38
N GLY A 476 -15.76 3.05 8.07
CA GLY A 476 -16.19 1.79 7.45
C GLY A 476 -17.72 1.57 7.39
N ARG A 477 -18.55 2.44 7.98
CA ARG A 477 -20.02 2.36 7.86
C ARG A 477 -20.45 2.79 6.46
N ARG A 478 -21.21 1.93 5.78
CA ARG A 478 -21.90 2.29 4.52
C ARG A 478 -23.14 3.12 4.83
N LEU A 479 -23.18 4.37 4.39
CA LEU A 479 -24.39 5.20 4.48
C LEU A 479 -25.44 4.69 3.48
N THR A 480 -26.64 4.38 3.99
CA THR A 480 -27.79 3.89 3.20
C THR A 480 -28.70 5.04 2.79
N ALA A 481 -29.75 4.73 2.02
CA ALA A 481 -30.82 5.69 1.70
C ALA A 481 -31.86 5.86 2.83
N ASN A 482 -31.72 5.15 3.95
CA ASN A 482 -32.71 5.16 5.03
C ASN A 482 -32.80 6.55 5.71
N PRO A 483 -33.95 6.93 6.29
CA PRO A 483 -34.11 8.21 6.99
C PRO A 483 -33.12 8.41 8.15
N GLU A 484 -32.74 7.33 8.84
CA GLU A 484 -31.78 7.34 9.96
C GLU A 484 -30.40 7.88 9.56
N ASP A 485 -29.93 7.56 8.35
CA ASP A 485 -28.66 8.06 7.81
C ASP A 485 -28.76 9.49 7.27
N ALA A 486 -29.96 10.10 7.18
CA ALA A 486 -30.16 11.37 6.46
C ALA A 486 -29.37 12.55 7.04
N LYS A 487 -29.23 12.61 8.37
CA LYS A 487 -28.38 13.61 9.04
C LYS A 487 -26.91 13.39 8.69
N ILE A 488 -26.44 12.15 8.80
CA ILE A 488 -25.05 11.76 8.53
C ILE A 488 -24.68 12.02 7.06
N ARG A 489 -25.59 11.77 6.12
CA ARG A 489 -25.42 12.12 4.70
C ARG A 489 -25.39 13.63 4.45
N ALA A 490 -26.08 14.43 5.26
CA ALA A 490 -25.99 15.89 5.19
C ALA A 490 -24.66 16.41 5.75
N ASP A 491 -24.17 15.85 6.86
CA ASP A 491 -22.86 16.17 7.41
C ASP A 491 -21.72 15.79 6.44
N TRP A 492 -21.86 14.65 5.73
CA TRP A 492 -20.97 14.26 4.63
C TRP A 492 -21.05 15.24 3.45
N ASP A 493 -22.25 15.64 3.00
CA ASP A 493 -22.43 16.62 1.91
C ASP A 493 -21.83 18.00 2.26
N ASN A 494 -21.87 18.40 3.53
CA ASN A 494 -21.26 19.65 3.99
C ASN A 494 -19.73 19.58 3.92
N LEU A 495 -19.11 18.50 4.44
CA LEU A 495 -17.66 18.29 4.28
C LEU A 495 -17.24 18.11 2.81
N ALA A 496 -18.14 17.61 1.96
CA ALA A 496 -17.93 17.57 0.53
C ALA A 496 -17.87 18.98 -0.09
N ALA A 497 -18.69 19.92 0.39
CA ALA A 497 -18.60 21.33 0.00
C ALA A 497 -17.28 21.94 0.46
N ASP A 498 -16.91 21.78 1.74
CA ASP A 498 -15.65 22.27 2.32
C ASP A 498 -14.43 21.78 1.52
N CYS A 499 -14.41 20.50 1.10
CA CYS A 499 -13.35 19.95 0.25
C CYS A 499 -13.27 20.66 -1.12
N LEU A 500 -14.38 21.06 -1.72
CA LEU A 500 -14.36 21.86 -2.95
C LEU A 500 -13.90 23.30 -2.67
N ASP A 501 -14.20 23.86 -1.50
CA ASP A 501 -13.71 25.17 -1.10
C ASP A 501 -12.19 25.20 -0.87
N TRP A 502 -11.59 24.12 -0.35
CA TRP A 502 -10.13 24.00 -0.27
C TRP A 502 -9.47 23.80 -1.64
N LEU A 503 -10.04 22.93 -2.47
CA LEU A 503 -9.45 22.61 -3.78
C LEU A 503 -9.55 23.75 -4.80
N GLN A 504 -10.42 24.76 -4.58
CA GLN A 504 -10.59 25.87 -5.54
C GLN A 504 -9.36 26.78 -5.67
N PHE A 505 -8.49 26.81 -4.65
CA PHE A 505 -7.26 27.62 -4.64
C PHE A 505 -6.16 27.04 -5.54
N LEU A 506 -6.22 25.75 -5.87
CA LEU A 506 -5.30 25.14 -6.82
C LEU A 506 -5.63 25.58 -8.27
N PRO A 507 -4.65 25.76 -9.17
CA PRO A 507 -4.92 26.04 -10.58
C PRO A 507 -5.71 24.92 -11.27
N LEU A 508 -6.36 25.25 -12.40
CA LEU A 508 -7.28 24.33 -13.08
C LEU A 508 -6.58 23.05 -13.57
N GLU A 509 -5.40 23.18 -14.18
CA GLU A 509 -4.66 22.02 -14.70
C GLU A 509 -4.17 21.12 -13.56
N THR A 510 -3.78 21.70 -12.44
CA THR A 510 -3.37 21.02 -11.20
C THR A 510 -4.55 20.24 -10.59
N ARG A 511 -5.74 20.87 -10.52
CA ARG A 511 -7.00 20.22 -10.08
C ARG A 511 -7.41 19.03 -10.92
N LYS A 512 -7.30 19.13 -12.26
CA LYS A 512 -7.64 18.04 -13.18
C LYS A 512 -6.81 16.78 -12.94
N ARG A 513 -5.60 16.93 -12.39
CA ARG A 513 -4.66 15.84 -12.10
C ARG A 513 -4.84 15.19 -10.73
N LEU A 514 -5.69 15.73 -9.85
CA LEU A 514 -5.95 15.16 -8.54
C LEU A 514 -6.51 13.73 -8.63
N GLY A 515 -5.83 12.78 -8.00
CA GLY A 515 -6.08 11.34 -8.13
C GLY A 515 -5.21 10.63 -9.17
N SER A 516 -4.33 11.34 -9.87
CA SER A 516 -3.41 10.80 -10.88
C SER A 516 -1.92 11.10 -10.61
N TYR A 517 -1.60 11.89 -9.59
CA TYR A 517 -0.21 12.13 -9.19
C TYR A 517 0.42 10.86 -8.63
N SER A 518 1.68 10.61 -8.98
CA SER A 518 2.36 9.34 -8.77
C SER A 518 3.85 9.52 -8.48
N GLN A 519 4.56 8.44 -8.13
CA GLN A 519 6.01 8.49 -7.96
C GLN A 519 6.75 8.96 -9.23
N LYS A 520 6.19 8.71 -10.43
CA LYS A 520 6.75 9.22 -11.70
C LYS A 520 6.77 10.75 -11.76
N ASP A 521 5.84 11.42 -11.08
CA ASP A 521 5.86 12.88 -10.95
C ASP A 521 7.03 13.32 -10.08
N ARG A 522 7.23 12.72 -8.90
CA ARG A 522 8.38 13.00 -8.03
C ARG A 522 9.72 12.77 -8.74
N SER A 523 9.89 11.66 -9.46
CA SER A 523 11.12 11.39 -10.23
C SER A 523 11.38 12.44 -11.32
N ARG A 524 10.34 12.89 -12.02
CA ARG A 524 10.44 13.98 -13.00
C ARG A 524 10.78 15.31 -12.33
N TRP A 525 10.15 15.63 -11.21
CA TRP A 525 10.43 16.85 -10.46
C TRP A 525 11.86 16.88 -9.96
N GLN A 526 12.37 15.77 -9.42
CA GLN A 526 13.76 15.60 -9.01
C GLN A 526 14.74 15.85 -10.17
N GLN A 527 14.48 15.30 -11.36
CA GLN A 527 15.29 15.59 -12.56
C GLN A 527 15.27 17.07 -12.94
N GLN A 528 14.13 17.76 -12.77
CA GLN A 528 14.01 19.19 -13.05
C GLN A 528 14.70 20.08 -12.01
N LEU A 529 14.80 19.62 -10.75
CA LEU A 529 15.52 20.32 -9.67
C LEU A 529 17.03 20.14 -9.78
N TYR A 530 17.51 18.95 -10.15
CA TYR A 530 18.93 18.69 -10.39
C TYR A 530 19.52 19.54 -11.53
N GLN A 531 18.72 19.97 -12.51
CA GLN A 531 19.14 20.94 -13.54
C GLN A 531 19.41 22.37 -12.98
N LEU A 532 19.02 22.63 -11.73
CA LEU A 532 19.25 23.87 -10.99
C LEU A 532 20.15 23.65 -9.76
N ASN A 533 20.82 22.50 -9.67
CA ASN A 533 21.61 22.08 -8.50
C ASN A 533 20.81 22.03 -7.18
N LEU A 534 19.50 21.71 -7.27
CA LEU A 534 18.61 21.53 -6.12
C LEU A 534 18.17 20.08 -5.96
N SER A 535 18.05 19.64 -4.72
CA SER A 535 17.50 18.35 -4.31
C SER A 535 15.98 18.39 -4.17
N ASN A 536 15.39 17.23 -3.86
CA ASN A 536 13.98 17.12 -3.53
C ASN A 536 13.62 17.71 -2.15
N ARG A 537 14.58 17.90 -1.22
CA ARG A 537 14.33 18.44 0.13
C ARG A 537 13.71 19.83 0.05
N VAL A 538 14.36 20.70 -0.73
CA VAL A 538 13.89 22.03 -1.15
C VAL A 538 12.40 22.03 -1.55
N LEU A 539 12.01 21.08 -2.41
CA LEU A 539 10.64 21.03 -2.90
C LEU A 539 9.65 20.57 -1.81
N TYR A 540 10.11 19.75 -0.87
CA TYR A 540 9.30 19.23 0.22
C TYR A 540 9.03 20.33 1.25
N ASP A 541 10.04 21.06 1.74
CA ASP A 541 9.89 22.20 2.65
C ASP A 541 8.88 23.23 2.11
N LEU A 542 9.05 23.65 0.85
CA LEU A 542 8.16 24.59 0.18
C LEU A 542 6.73 24.05 0.04
N ALA A 543 6.56 22.74 -0.15
CA ALA A 543 5.26 22.10 -0.28
C ALA A 543 4.58 21.87 1.06
N ASP A 544 5.32 21.43 2.08
CA ASP A 544 4.84 21.17 3.44
C ASP A 544 4.45 22.46 4.14
N ALA A 545 5.21 23.56 4.01
CA ALA A 545 4.82 24.86 4.54
C ALA A 545 3.44 25.32 4.01
N ALA A 546 3.21 25.21 2.70
CA ALA A 546 1.94 25.55 2.07
C ALA A 546 0.81 24.55 2.41
N PHE A 547 1.11 23.25 2.41
CA PHE A 547 0.14 22.21 2.68
C PHE A 547 -0.32 22.23 4.15
N LEU A 548 0.60 22.36 5.11
CA LEU A 548 0.28 22.42 6.54
C LEU A 548 -0.38 23.74 6.95
N GLN A 549 -0.25 24.81 6.15
CA GLN A 549 -1.06 26.01 6.32
C GLN A 549 -2.52 25.76 5.91
N MET A 550 -2.77 25.05 4.80
CA MET A 550 -4.12 24.68 4.36
C MET A 550 -4.75 23.58 5.23
N PHE A 551 -3.93 22.67 5.77
CA PHE A 551 -4.35 21.52 6.58
C PHE A 551 -3.54 21.39 7.88
N PRO A 552 -3.65 22.33 8.84
CA PRO A 552 -2.87 22.30 10.09
C PRO A 552 -3.05 21.01 10.89
N GLN A 553 -4.22 20.38 10.79
CA GLN A 553 -4.55 19.10 11.42
C GLN A 553 -3.75 17.89 10.88
N GLN A 554 -3.06 18.02 9.73
CA GLN A 554 -2.18 16.97 9.19
C GLN A 554 -0.72 17.12 9.68
N ARG A 555 -0.39 18.14 10.48
CA ARG A 555 0.95 18.28 11.08
C ARG A 555 1.23 17.10 12.01
N GLY A 556 2.36 16.41 11.79
CA GLY A 556 2.72 15.18 12.50
C GLY A 556 1.89 13.94 12.13
N GLN A 557 1.00 14.02 11.13
CA GLN A 557 0.20 12.88 10.66
C GLN A 557 0.84 12.24 9.42
N ASN A 558 0.91 10.92 9.39
CA ASN A 558 1.29 10.22 8.15
C ASN A 558 0.13 10.26 7.14
N PHE A 559 0.18 11.20 6.21
CA PHE A 559 -0.80 11.32 5.13
C PHE A 559 -0.37 10.67 3.81
N MET A 560 0.84 10.09 3.71
CA MET A 560 1.42 9.63 2.43
C MET A 560 0.61 8.54 1.72
N ASN A 561 -0.09 7.66 2.45
CA ASN A 561 -0.97 6.64 1.87
C ASN A 561 -2.45 7.09 1.80
N LYS A 562 -2.77 8.33 2.17
CA LYS A 562 -4.15 8.86 2.23
C LYS A 562 -4.50 9.70 0.98
N PRO A 563 -5.77 9.79 0.57
CA PRO A 563 -6.23 10.66 -0.53
C PRO A 563 -5.75 12.12 -0.46
N ILE A 564 -5.66 12.72 0.73
CA ILE A 564 -5.17 14.10 0.92
C ILE A 564 -3.75 14.32 0.36
N ASN A 565 -2.90 13.28 0.25
CA ASN A 565 -1.57 13.38 -0.36
C ASN A 565 -1.62 13.90 -1.81
N GLN A 566 -2.68 13.63 -2.57
CA GLN A 566 -2.81 14.18 -3.93
C GLN A 566 -2.90 15.72 -3.93
N VAL A 567 -3.39 16.33 -2.84
CA VAL A 567 -3.37 17.80 -2.66
C VAL A 567 -1.95 18.28 -2.38
N TRP A 568 -1.18 17.55 -1.57
CA TRP A 568 0.25 17.82 -1.36
C TRP A 568 1.04 17.71 -2.68
N TYR A 569 0.82 16.66 -3.49
CA TYR A 569 1.42 16.55 -4.83
C TYR A 569 1.02 17.72 -5.75
N ALA A 570 -0.24 18.17 -5.69
CA ALA A 570 -0.69 19.33 -6.44
C ALA A 570 0.06 20.61 -6.01
N ILE A 571 0.24 20.82 -4.71
CA ILE A 571 1.01 21.95 -4.17
C ILE A 571 2.49 21.85 -4.58
N ALA A 572 3.13 20.69 -4.42
CA ALA A 572 4.51 20.46 -4.84
C ALA A 572 4.70 20.72 -6.35
N GLN A 573 3.76 20.34 -7.20
CA GLN A 573 3.79 20.68 -8.62
C GLN A 573 3.84 22.20 -8.85
N GLU A 574 3.08 23.00 -8.09
CA GLU A 574 3.11 24.47 -8.19
C GLU A 574 4.41 25.07 -7.63
N LYS A 575 4.93 24.55 -6.52
CA LYS A 575 6.21 25.00 -5.94
C LYS A 575 7.37 24.77 -6.90
N LEU A 576 7.41 23.61 -7.56
CA LEU A 576 8.37 23.34 -8.63
C LEU A 576 8.21 24.33 -9.80
N GLN A 577 6.97 24.64 -10.22
CA GLN A 577 6.76 25.63 -11.28
C GLN A 577 7.16 27.05 -10.87
N ALA A 578 7.16 27.39 -9.58
CA ALA A 578 7.69 28.65 -9.07
C ALA A 578 9.23 28.66 -9.07
N ILE A 579 9.89 27.56 -8.67
CA ILE A 579 11.35 27.38 -8.78
C ILE A 579 11.80 27.51 -10.24
N LEU A 580 11.22 26.73 -11.16
CA LEU A 580 11.61 26.70 -12.57
C LEU A 580 11.38 28.02 -13.34
N LYS A 581 10.62 28.96 -12.75
CA LYS A 581 10.40 30.31 -13.28
C LYS A 581 11.28 31.37 -12.63
N GLY A 582 12.15 31.01 -11.68
CA GLY A 582 12.96 31.94 -10.88
C GLY A 582 12.17 32.72 -9.82
N ASN A 583 10.88 32.40 -9.59
CA ASN A 583 10.05 33.12 -8.61
C ASN A 583 10.33 32.70 -7.16
N ALA A 584 10.84 31.47 -6.97
CA ALA A 584 11.10 30.87 -5.66
C ALA A 584 12.54 30.31 -5.54
N TYR A 585 13.44 30.70 -6.45
CA TYR A 585 14.81 30.22 -6.53
C TYR A 585 15.76 31.35 -6.96
N GLU A 586 16.92 31.44 -6.33
CA GLU A 586 17.99 32.38 -6.65
C GLU A 586 19.35 31.72 -6.37
N LYS A 587 20.32 31.85 -7.29
CA LYS A 587 21.70 31.40 -7.04
C LYS A 587 22.45 32.51 -6.30
N ILE A 588 23.11 32.16 -5.20
CA ILE A 588 24.04 33.03 -4.49
C ILE A 588 25.42 32.83 -5.12
N GLU A 589 25.98 33.93 -5.61
CA GLU A 589 27.35 34.02 -6.11
C GLU A 589 28.05 35.15 -5.34
N PHE A 590 29.31 34.92 -4.99
CA PHE A 590 30.16 35.86 -4.27
C PHE A 590 31.03 36.59 -5.30
N ASP A 591 31.05 37.92 -5.25
CA ASP A 591 31.86 38.73 -6.16
C ASP A 591 33.35 38.58 -5.80
N SER A 592 34.23 38.70 -6.80
CA SER A 592 35.69 38.55 -6.63
C SER A 592 36.24 39.42 -5.48
N GLY A 593 36.74 38.77 -4.42
CA GLY A 593 37.27 39.45 -3.23
C GLY A 593 36.22 39.82 -2.16
N THR A 594 34.98 39.38 -2.31
CA THR A 594 33.94 39.49 -1.27
C THR A 594 33.62 38.14 -0.66
N SER A 595 33.65 38.06 0.66
CA SER A 595 33.21 36.92 1.47
C SER A 595 31.73 37.00 1.86
N GLU A 596 31.11 38.16 1.71
CA GLU A 596 29.76 38.47 2.23
C GLU A 596 28.73 38.59 1.09
N ARG A 597 27.55 37.97 1.28
CA ARG A 597 26.37 38.19 0.45
C ARG A 597 25.13 38.38 1.31
N GLN A 598 24.29 39.33 0.93
CA GLN A 598 22.99 39.57 1.55
C GLN A 598 21.87 39.54 0.50
N VAL A 599 20.78 38.84 0.81
CA VAL A 599 19.56 38.75 0.00
C VAL A 599 18.33 39.03 0.86
N SER A 600 17.34 39.74 0.33
CA SER A 600 16.13 40.11 1.07
C SER A 600 14.87 39.93 0.22
N GLY A 601 13.71 39.96 0.86
CA GLY A 601 12.43 39.84 0.16
C GLY A 601 11.23 39.75 1.10
N ARG A 602 10.07 39.48 0.51
CA ARG A 602 8.78 39.41 1.20
C ARG A 602 8.02 38.15 0.82
N LEU A 603 7.78 37.28 1.79
CA LEU A 603 6.97 36.07 1.65
C LEU A 603 5.52 36.36 2.05
N LYS A 604 4.54 35.78 1.35
CA LYS A 604 3.18 35.63 1.89
C LYS A 604 3.08 34.34 2.70
N SER A 605 1.99 34.22 3.45
CA SER A 605 1.56 32.99 4.11
C SER A 605 1.69 31.76 3.20
N GLY A 606 2.47 30.76 3.63
CA GLY A 606 2.74 29.53 2.87
C GLY A 606 3.62 29.69 1.64
N GLU A 607 4.18 30.87 1.38
CA GLU A 607 5.26 31.06 0.41
C GLU A 607 6.62 30.79 1.05
N GLY A 608 7.59 30.48 0.20
CA GLY A 608 8.98 30.29 0.59
C GLY A 608 9.88 30.55 -0.61
N LYS A 609 11.17 30.70 -0.36
CA LYS A 609 12.19 30.93 -1.38
C LYS A 609 13.42 30.11 -1.05
N THR A 610 14.09 29.65 -2.10
CA THR A 610 15.29 28.84 -2.03
C THR A 610 16.47 29.61 -2.56
N PHE A 611 17.61 29.43 -1.92
CA PHE A 611 18.91 29.87 -2.40
C PHE A 611 19.84 28.66 -2.53
N VAL A 612 20.77 28.73 -3.47
CA VAL A 612 21.86 27.75 -3.58
C VAL A 612 23.20 28.49 -3.68
N ALA A 613 24.19 28.05 -2.93
CA ALA A 613 25.57 28.55 -3.00
C ALA A 613 26.53 27.38 -3.24
N GLU A 614 27.55 27.59 -4.05
CA GLU A 614 28.65 26.63 -4.26
C GLU A 614 29.76 26.97 -3.27
N LEU A 615 30.02 26.09 -2.31
CA LEU A 615 30.95 26.29 -1.20
C LEU A 615 31.90 25.09 -1.08
N THR A 616 33.04 25.29 -0.44
CA THR A 616 34.11 24.29 -0.31
C THR A 616 34.15 23.73 1.12
N GLU A 617 34.59 22.49 1.25
CA GLU A 617 34.92 21.85 2.54
C GLU A 617 35.99 22.68 3.29
N GLU A 618 35.98 22.63 4.62
CA GLU A 618 36.84 23.38 5.55
C GLU A 618 36.64 24.91 5.55
N GLN A 619 35.88 25.52 4.63
CA GLN A 619 35.48 26.93 4.75
C GLN A 619 34.57 27.13 5.96
N VAL A 620 34.74 28.25 6.67
CA VAL A 620 33.80 28.66 7.72
C VAL A 620 32.65 29.43 7.09
N MET A 621 31.41 29.03 7.37
CA MET A 621 30.22 29.79 6.98
C MET A 621 29.54 30.39 8.21
N GLN A 622 29.30 31.70 8.14
CA GLN A 622 28.39 32.42 9.02
C GLN A 622 27.09 32.74 8.27
N LEU A 623 25.97 32.44 8.90
CA LEU A 623 24.63 32.70 8.41
C LEU A 623 23.89 33.55 9.43
N GLU A 624 23.18 34.58 8.96
CA GLU A 624 22.25 35.38 9.77
C GLU A 624 20.90 35.54 9.03
N LEU A 625 19.78 35.37 9.73
CA LEU A 625 18.43 35.53 9.19
C LEU A 625 17.61 36.50 10.06
N GLU A 626 17.46 37.72 9.59
CA GLU A 626 16.48 38.68 10.12
C GLU A 626 15.11 38.42 9.48
N ALA A 627 14.18 37.85 10.24
CA ALA A 627 12.81 37.61 9.80
C ALA A 627 11.85 37.43 10.99
N ASP A 628 10.54 37.48 10.73
CA ASP A 628 9.52 37.11 11.71
C ASP A 628 9.75 35.69 12.29
N PRO A 629 9.49 35.41 13.59
CA PRO A 629 9.67 34.08 14.19
C PRO A 629 8.89 32.93 13.52
N GLN A 630 7.87 33.25 12.72
CA GLN A 630 7.09 32.29 11.94
C GLN A 630 7.69 32.00 10.56
N VAL A 631 8.78 32.69 10.17
CA VAL A 631 9.68 32.26 9.08
C VAL A 631 10.67 31.25 9.63
N LEU A 632 10.74 30.08 9.00
CA LEU A 632 11.67 29.00 9.32
C LEU A 632 12.78 28.94 8.27
N ILE A 633 13.93 28.37 8.64
CA ILE A 633 15.05 28.10 7.74
C ILE A 633 15.57 26.66 7.82
N SER A 634 15.81 26.07 6.65
CA SER A 634 16.55 24.82 6.47
C SER A 634 17.85 25.09 5.71
N VAL A 635 18.92 24.38 6.07
CA VAL A 635 20.23 24.44 5.44
C VAL A 635 20.77 23.02 5.27
N TYR A 636 20.89 22.58 4.02
CA TYR A 636 21.30 21.22 3.66
C TYR A 636 22.68 21.18 3.01
N SER A 637 23.47 20.17 3.39
CA SER A 637 24.76 19.90 2.73
C SER A 637 24.56 19.37 1.29
N PRO A 638 25.60 19.43 0.43
CA PRO A 638 25.57 18.93 -0.94
C PRO A 638 25.09 17.48 -1.07
N THR A 639 25.56 16.57 -0.20
CA THR A 639 25.03 15.19 -0.20
C THR A 639 23.69 15.08 0.54
N GLY A 640 23.41 16.00 1.46
CA GLY A 640 22.29 15.99 2.39
C GLY A 640 22.35 14.89 3.44
N LYS A 641 23.52 14.26 3.64
CA LYS A 641 23.79 13.43 4.83
C LYS A 641 23.82 14.27 6.09
N ILE A 642 24.24 15.53 5.96
CA ILE A 642 24.38 16.49 7.06
C ILE A 642 23.32 17.57 6.89
N LYS A 643 22.56 17.81 7.97
CA LYS A 643 21.60 18.91 8.06
C LYS A 643 22.16 19.93 9.03
N LEU A 644 22.52 21.11 8.52
CA LEU A 644 23.06 22.18 9.35
C LEU A 644 21.91 22.88 10.11
N MET A 645 20.77 23.05 9.43
CA MET A 645 19.50 23.49 10.00
C MET A 645 18.35 22.76 9.29
N GLU A 646 17.24 22.47 9.96
CA GLU A 646 16.02 21.90 9.36
C GLU A 646 14.79 22.44 10.08
N ASP A 647 13.87 23.09 9.33
CA ASP A 647 12.68 23.77 9.88
C ASP A 647 13.00 24.70 11.08
N SER A 648 14.22 25.24 11.15
CA SER A 648 14.73 25.89 12.35
C SER A 648 14.12 27.28 12.55
N ARG A 649 13.99 27.65 13.83
CA ARG A 649 13.65 29.01 14.28
C ARG A 649 14.88 29.82 14.68
N ASP A 650 16.04 29.18 14.76
CA ASP A 650 17.31 29.85 15.05
C ASP A 650 17.61 30.85 13.93
N ARG A 651 18.23 31.97 14.29
CA ARG A 651 18.49 33.08 13.38
C ARG A 651 19.93 33.14 12.90
N THR A 652 20.79 32.24 13.41
CA THR A 652 22.22 32.25 13.14
C THR A 652 22.75 30.82 13.04
N TRP A 653 23.75 30.61 12.19
CA TRP A 653 24.57 29.40 12.17
C TRP A 653 26.03 29.81 11.89
N ASP A 654 26.99 29.17 12.55
CA ASP A 654 28.43 29.43 12.44
C ASP A 654 29.15 28.09 12.57
N GLY A 655 30.13 27.84 11.70
CA GLY A 655 30.99 26.66 11.76
C GLY A 655 31.62 26.26 10.42
N ASP A 656 32.48 25.24 10.49
CA ASP A 656 33.19 24.67 9.34
C ASP A 656 32.25 23.87 8.42
N LEU A 657 32.43 23.99 7.11
CA LEU A 657 31.67 23.25 6.12
C LEU A 657 32.22 21.83 5.92
N PRO A 658 31.42 20.77 6.13
CA PRO A 658 31.90 19.39 6.14
C PRO A 658 31.94 18.70 4.76
N GLU A 659 31.54 19.39 3.69
CA GLU A 659 31.45 18.85 2.34
C GLU A 659 31.64 19.97 1.31
N SER A 660 32.32 19.69 0.18
CA SER A 660 32.36 20.60 -0.98
C SER A 660 31.13 20.41 -1.89
N GLY A 661 30.56 21.50 -2.41
CA GLY A 661 29.51 21.49 -3.43
C GLY A 661 28.39 22.51 -3.20
N PHE A 662 27.19 22.20 -3.71
CA PHE A 662 26.02 23.08 -3.62
C PHE A 662 25.27 22.93 -2.29
N TYR A 663 25.33 23.96 -1.44
CA TYR A 663 24.54 24.08 -0.23
C TYR A 663 23.19 24.73 -0.52
N GLU A 664 22.14 24.19 0.08
CA GLU A 664 20.74 24.57 -0.16
C GLU A 664 20.18 25.30 1.05
N PHE A 665 19.71 26.53 0.86
CA PHE A 665 19.09 27.35 1.91
C PHE A 665 17.62 27.55 1.57
N VAL A 666 16.71 27.10 2.44
CA VAL A 666 15.26 27.21 2.20
C VAL A 666 14.64 28.02 3.31
N ILE A 667 13.95 29.11 2.95
CA ILE A 667 13.16 29.90 3.88
C ILE A 667 11.67 29.75 3.57
N VAL A 668 10.85 29.51 4.60
CA VAL A 668 9.39 29.33 4.46
C VAL A 668 8.63 30.15 5.49
N SER A 669 7.58 30.87 5.07
CA SER A 669 6.71 31.59 6.00
C SER A 669 5.52 30.73 6.41
N THR A 670 5.45 30.40 7.70
CA THR A 670 4.28 29.80 8.35
C THR A 670 3.31 30.85 8.91
N ALA A 671 3.63 32.14 8.74
CA ALA A 671 2.80 33.24 9.24
C ALA A 671 1.47 33.35 8.50
N SER A 672 0.42 33.87 9.14
CA SER A 672 -0.87 34.13 8.47
C SER A 672 -0.86 35.39 7.59
N GLY A 673 0.17 36.23 7.71
CA GLY A 673 0.30 37.52 7.03
C GLY A 673 1.33 37.51 5.90
N LYS A 674 1.98 38.67 5.69
CA LYS A 674 3.22 38.77 4.91
C LYS A 674 4.38 38.92 5.90
N SER A 675 5.50 38.28 5.61
CA SER A 675 6.73 38.35 6.40
C SER A 675 7.85 38.87 5.50
N ASP A 676 8.54 39.90 5.93
CA ASP A 676 9.82 40.30 5.34
C ASP A 676 10.94 39.41 5.88
N TYR A 677 11.98 39.21 5.08
CA TYR A 677 13.19 38.51 5.48
C TYR A 677 14.43 39.18 4.88
N GLN A 678 15.55 39.01 5.56
CA GLN A 678 16.90 39.33 5.10
C GLN A 678 17.83 38.20 5.56
N LEU A 679 18.40 37.48 4.59
CA LEU A 679 19.37 36.40 4.79
C LEU A 679 20.75 36.93 4.41
N LYS A 680 21.70 36.80 5.32
CA LYS A 680 23.11 37.14 5.16
C LYS A 680 23.94 35.86 5.25
N LEU A 681 24.91 35.71 4.34
CA LEU A 681 25.94 34.68 4.36
C LEU A 681 27.31 35.34 4.31
N ILE A 682 28.24 34.90 5.16
CA ILE A 682 29.65 35.29 5.15
C ILE A 682 30.48 34.00 5.10
N ILE A 683 31.44 33.92 4.20
CA ILE A 683 32.29 32.74 3.97
C ILE A 683 33.77 33.12 4.15
N SER A 684 34.50 32.45 5.04
CA SER A 684 35.95 32.63 5.21
C SER A 684 36.73 31.33 4.98
N GLU A 685 37.99 31.49 4.57
CA GLU A 685 39.02 30.43 4.55
C GLU A 685 39.63 30.22 5.95
#